data_AF-A0A7S8E925-F1
#
_entry.id   AF-A0A7S8E925-F1
#
_cell.length_a   1.000
_cell.length_b   1.000
_cell.length_c   1.000
_cell.angle_alpha   90.00
_cell.angle_beta   90.00
_cell.angle_gamma   90.00
#
_symmetry.space_group_name_H-M   'P 1'
#
loop_
_entity.id
_entity.type
_entity.pdbx_description
1 polymer ?
#
loop_
_entity_poly.entity_id
_entity_poly.type
_entity_poly.pdbx_seq_one_letter_code
_entity_poly.pdbx_strand_id
1 'polypeptide(L)'
;MKTWVMRILAMTMAMMLLVPVAAQEDITLVPFTDETFGITGVRPEDWTELAPGSLSPDGGMTILVQQAAPGATADQILQSLLPNLLLSTAPESVETYESDALTWDVYFVEVDAGSVTILVDLALSEQDGTAYVVLFQTTPDQYEGMHPAVFEAALEAYAPLASNPEAEGDMTGEEGDAEGGEDVPGETLYADPDGLFMVPVPTNWTVTEGEGYMTLAAPADFSYTIVTLETDDLIASLDEAWEIAGAPEGVELDYDEDDVQNIDDPAILTQLGGIDAALQVIYEDGTGDDERIVLVFAQRYDGVGYYWLVDGTITAIQQRQAQANIIESGFQIMALEEDDLTDAEAGELTPELIAELEAFIGQAMEEWQTPGLSVAIVDGDEILYSNGFGVLELGQDTPVDADTMMMIGSITKPMTTTVMGMLVDDGLLDWDAPVRDVLPEFSVQSEELSETITIANLACACTGVPRRDLELIFNANDLTAEDIIDSLATFQFFTEFGEAFQYSNQLVATAGYVAAAANGGEYGQIFDAYQTLMHTRLIDPLEMSRTVISLDSIADYDNVATSHGMDIYDDPIVNPLSVEVFADPIAPAGAIWSTATDMSQYLMLMLNQGETSDGDRLVSTESLQRTWQPGVSVSADIRYGLGWLIENWKGIQVINHGGNTLGFSAELAFVPDADLGIIVLANQQYSSTPLAVRTRFLELVYGQEETEVLFPSDIDRTEIEEDEQEFYDSLVMEASDEAVEQFTGTYTSDVLGELVISVDDNGELVADTGEFQSPLWLTTNEDADPNTYIMSQPPFAGQSFVFEVADDGTVTATIGAGVVEYTFTKE
;
A
#
# COMPACT_ATOMS: atom_id res chain seq x y z
N MET A 1 -4.52 6.10 -20.62
CA MET A 1 -5.08 5.09 -19.69
C MET A 1 -4.22 4.85 -18.45
N LYS A 2 -2.87 5.00 -18.46
CA LYS A 2 -2.10 4.95 -17.19
C LYS A 2 -2.80 5.77 -16.08
N THR A 3 -3.30 6.96 -16.42
CA THR A 3 -4.20 7.84 -15.65
C THR A 3 -5.50 7.22 -15.12
N TRP A 4 -6.19 6.31 -15.82
CA TRP A 4 -7.42 5.67 -15.32
C TRP A 4 -7.10 4.55 -14.32
N VAL A 5 -6.06 3.76 -14.60
CA VAL A 5 -5.53 2.77 -13.64
C VAL A 5 -4.88 3.47 -12.43
N MET A 6 -4.32 4.68 -12.61
CA MET A 6 -3.92 5.58 -11.53
C MET A 6 -5.12 6.11 -10.74
N ARG A 7 -6.20 6.58 -11.38
CA ARG A 7 -7.43 7.03 -10.67
C ARG A 7 -7.98 5.88 -9.82
N ILE A 8 -8.01 4.64 -10.33
CA ILE A 8 -8.34 3.45 -9.52
C ILE A 8 -7.33 3.21 -8.38
N LEU A 9 -6.02 3.31 -8.62
CA LEU A 9 -4.99 3.15 -7.58
C LEU A 9 -5.07 4.24 -6.49
N ALA A 10 -5.35 5.48 -6.86
CA ALA A 10 -5.53 6.62 -5.96
C ALA A 10 -6.84 6.50 -5.18
N MET A 11 -7.94 6.08 -5.82
CA MET A 11 -9.18 5.68 -5.16
C MET A 11 -8.94 4.50 -4.21
N THR A 12 -8.10 3.52 -4.56
CA THR A 12 -7.77 2.38 -3.68
C THR A 12 -6.92 2.79 -2.47
N MET A 13 -6.15 3.88 -2.56
CA MET A 13 -5.46 4.50 -1.41
C MET A 13 -6.41 5.38 -0.58
N ALA A 14 -7.32 6.12 -1.24
CA ALA A 14 -8.24 7.06 -0.59
C ALA A 14 -9.53 6.41 -0.04
N MET A 15 -9.93 5.22 -0.49
CA MET A 15 -11.14 4.48 -0.05
C MET A 15 -11.12 4.02 1.42
N MET A 16 -10.28 4.63 2.25
CA MET A 16 -10.39 4.56 3.70
C MET A 16 -10.86 5.89 4.36
N LEU A 17 -10.86 7.11 3.72
CA LEU A 17 -11.26 8.41 4.37
C LEU A 17 -11.60 9.64 3.40
N LEU A 18 -12.34 10.70 3.86
CA LEU A 18 -12.29 12.20 3.53
C LEU A 18 -13.41 13.00 2.70
N VAL A 19 -13.65 14.34 2.97
CA VAL A 19 -14.89 15.26 2.80
C VAL A 19 -14.89 16.92 3.09
N PRO A 20 -14.68 18.04 2.24
CA PRO A 20 -13.94 19.43 2.39
C PRO A 20 -14.61 20.92 2.64
N VAL A 21 -14.32 22.29 2.37
CA VAL A 21 -13.51 23.40 1.58
C VAL A 21 -13.62 25.01 2.04
N ALA A 22 -12.81 26.16 2.35
CA ALA A 22 -11.45 27.01 2.24
C ALA A 22 -11.03 28.19 3.38
N ALA A 23 -10.07 29.25 3.52
CA ALA A 23 -8.82 30.08 3.01
C ALA A 23 -8.19 31.32 3.95
N GLN A 24 -6.99 32.06 3.71
CA GLN A 24 -6.15 33.02 4.66
C GLN A 24 -5.33 34.43 4.21
N GLU A 25 -4.44 35.22 5.00
CA GLU A 25 -3.65 36.58 4.70
C GLU A 25 -2.51 37.31 5.70
N ASP A 26 -1.25 37.82 5.29
CA ASP A 26 -0.26 39.00 5.77
C ASP A 26 1.31 38.85 6.28
N ILE A 27 2.29 39.87 6.24
CA ILE A 27 3.87 39.79 6.25
C ILE A 27 4.86 40.93 6.93
N THR A 28 6.19 40.71 7.34
CA THR A 28 7.36 41.65 7.81
C THR A 28 8.91 41.11 7.75
N LEU A 29 10.02 41.69 8.38
CA LEU A 29 11.51 41.27 8.36
C LEU A 29 12.38 41.22 9.69
N VAL A 30 13.29 40.22 9.89
CA VAL A 30 14.26 40.01 11.04
C VAL A 30 15.66 39.39 10.72
N PRO A 31 16.67 39.50 11.63
CA PRO A 31 17.98 38.83 11.48
C PRO A 31 18.02 37.37 12.00
N PHE A 32 18.79 36.49 11.33
CA PHE A 32 18.96 35.07 11.69
C PHE A 32 20.42 34.60 11.76
N THR A 33 20.66 33.38 12.23
CA THR A 33 21.98 32.74 12.34
C THR A 33 21.81 31.22 12.30
N ASP A 34 22.44 30.56 11.33
CA ASP A 34 22.39 29.11 11.13
C ASP A 34 23.79 28.51 11.38
N GLU A 35 23.92 27.71 12.45
CA GLU A 35 25.18 27.06 12.84
C GLU A 35 25.46 25.76 12.05
N THR A 36 24.50 25.24 11.29
CA THR A 36 24.59 24.01 10.47
C THR A 36 25.36 24.29 9.17
N PHE A 37 24.96 25.34 8.45
CA PHE A 37 25.60 25.81 7.21
C PHE A 37 26.68 26.87 7.48
N GLY A 38 26.70 27.44 8.69
CA GLY A 38 27.76 28.34 9.13
C GLY A 38 27.59 29.76 8.62
N ILE A 39 26.40 30.35 8.78
CA ILE A 39 25.97 31.59 8.13
C ILE A 39 25.09 32.47 9.05
N THR A 40 24.94 33.74 8.70
CA THR A 40 24.03 34.70 9.35
C THR A 40 23.60 35.75 8.33
N GLY A 41 22.35 36.21 8.40
CA GLY A 41 21.79 37.19 7.47
C GLY A 41 20.52 37.83 8.00
N VAL A 42 19.66 38.32 7.10
CA VAL A 42 18.25 38.65 7.42
C VAL A 42 17.33 37.77 6.61
N ARG A 43 16.20 37.42 7.22
CA ARG A 43 15.06 36.76 6.58
C ARG A 43 13.80 37.58 6.88
N PRO A 44 12.69 37.35 6.18
CA PRO A 44 11.44 37.95 6.59
C PRO A 44 10.99 37.44 7.99
N GLU A 45 10.26 38.24 8.76
CA GLU A 45 9.86 37.93 10.16
C GLU A 45 8.76 36.89 10.20
N ASP A 46 7.88 36.95 9.19
CA ASP A 46 6.69 36.14 9.02
C ASP A 46 6.79 35.41 7.65
N TRP A 47 8.00 34.99 7.26
CA TRP A 47 8.18 34.01 6.17
C TRP A 47 8.69 32.70 6.76
N THR A 48 7.88 31.68 6.55
CA THR A 48 8.09 30.27 6.82
C THR A 48 9.46 29.81 6.31
N GLU A 49 10.25 29.16 7.15
CA GLU A 49 11.48 28.47 6.72
C GLU A 49 11.13 27.06 6.23
N LEU A 50 11.00 26.91 4.91
CA LEU A 50 10.63 25.68 4.21
C LEU A 50 11.71 24.59 4.35
N ALA A 51 12.96 25.02 4.19
CA ALA A 51 14.14 24.19 4.44
C ALA A 51 15.22 25.11 5.04
N PRO A 52 16.27 24.59 5.70
CA PRO A 52 17.30 25.45 6.32
C PRO A 52 17.87 26.51 5.35
N GLY A 53 17.63 27.79 5.66
CA GLY A 53 17.99 28.93 4.81
C GLY A 53 17.08 29.20 3.61
N SER A 54 16.03 28.42 3.35
CA SER A 54 15.03 28.61 2.29
C SER A 54 13.70 29.07 2.87
N LEU A 55 13.24 30.25 2.46
CA LEU A 55 12.18 31.00 3.15
C LEU A 55 11.14 31.54 2.17
N SER A 56 9.87 31.58 2.56
CA SER A 56 8.77 31.99 1.68
C SER A 56 7.60 32.60 2.50
N PRO A 57 6.82 33.58 1.99
CA PRO A 57 5.81 34.29 2.79
C PRO A 57 4.66 33.41 3.26
N ASP A 58 4.36 32.47 2.40
CA ASP A 58 3.19 31.64 2.30
C ASP A 58 3.73 30.25 1.99
N GLY A 59 4.56 30.16 0.95
CA GLY A 59 5.41 29.01 0.64
C GLY A 59 5.64 28.76 -0.86
N GLY A 60 5.06 29.60 -1.72
CA GLY A 60 4.76 29.25 -3.11
C GLY A 60 5.82 29.70 -4.10
N MET A 61 5.40 30.27 -5.22
CA MET A 61 6.33 30.73 -6.27
C MET A 61 7.29 31.85 -5.81
N THR A 62 7.09 32.45 -4.63
CA THR A 62 7.98 33.46 -4.03
C THR A 62 8.91 32.86 -2.98
N ILE A 63 10.12 32.45 -3.35
CA ILE A 63 11.08 31.80 -2.42
C ILE A 63 12.40 32.57 -2.36
N LEU A 64 12.90 32.80 -1.14
CA LEU A 64 14.24 33.30 -0.81
C LEU A 64 15.09 32.19 -0.19
N VAL A 65 16.02 31.63 -0.97
CA VAL A 65 17.09 30.73 -0.51
C VAL A 65 18.32 31.55 -0.09
N GLN A 66 18.98 31.16 0.99
CA GLN A 66 20.16 31.77 1.61
C GLN A 66 21.06 30.69 2.24
N GLN A 67 21.84 29.96 1.43
CA GLN A 67 22.59 28.76 1.85
C GLN A 67 24.10 28.82 1.59
N ALA A 68 24.84 27.88 2.18
CA ALA A 68 26.27 27.67 1.96
C ALA A 68 26.59 26.20 1.69
N ALA A 69 27.50 25.92 0.75
CA ALA A 69 27.92 24.58 0.35
C ALA A 69 29.44 24.39 0.54
N PRO A 70 29.90 23.95 1.73
CA PRO A 70 31.31 23.73 2.02
C PRO A 70 31.93 22.64 1.12
N GLY A 71 33.03 22.97 0.43
CA GLY A 71 33.70 22.07 -0.50
C GLY A 71 33.17 22.09 -1.94
N ALA A 72 32.09 22.83 -2.22
CA ALA A 72 31.64 23.16 -3.57
C ALA A 72 32.26 24.48 -4.05
N THR A 73 32.24 24.71 -5.37
CA THR A 73 32.58 26.00 -6.00
C THR A 73 31.33 26.64 -6.60
N ALA A 74 31.32 27.96 -6.77
CA ALA A 74 30.16 28.69 -7.33
C ALA A 74 29.78 28.16 -8.73
N ASP A 75 30.77 27.87 -9.56
CA ASP A 75 30.59 27.25 -10.89
C ASP A 75 29.91 25.87 -10.79
N GLN A 76 30.17 25.07 -9.75
CA GLN A 76 29.52 23.76 -9.59
C GLN A 76 28.06 23.88 -9.16
N ILE A 77 27.75 24.80 -8.22
CA ILE A 77 26.37 25.07 -7.80
C ILE A 77 25.55 25.61 -8.98
N LEU A 78 26.11 26.56 -9.75
CA LEU A 78 25.46 27.07 -10.95
C LEU A 78 25.19 25.95 -11.96
N GLN A 79 26.14 25.03 -12.18
CA GLN A 79 25.97 23.91 -13.12
C GLN A 79 24.92 22.87 -12.65
N SER A 80 24.78 22.62 -11.35
CA SER A 80 23.73 21.74 -10.83
C SER A 80 22.34 22.37 -10.87
N LEU A 81 22.23 23.70 -10.79
CA LEU A 81 20.95 24.42 -10.87
C LEU A 81 20.46 24.70 -12.31
N LEU A 82 21.26 24.40 -13.34
CA LEU A 82 20.83 24.66 -14.72
C LEU A 82 19.59 23.86 -15.17
N PRO A 83 19.44 22.55 -14.87
CA PRO A 83 18.26 21.79 -15.25
C PRO A 83 16.99 22.36 -14.63
N ASN A 84 17.04 22.70 -13.35
CA ASN A 84 15.97 23.31 -12.56
C ASN A 84 15.54 24.67 -13.14
N LEU A 85 16.51 25.50 -13.53
CA LEU A 85 16.26 26.77 -14.25
C LEU A 85 15.87 26.58 -15.73
N LEU A 86 15.58 25.34 -16.17
CA LEU A 86 15.30 24.93 -17.56
C LEU A 86 16.38 25.31 -18.59
N LEU A 87 17.62 25.55 -18.13
CA LEU A 87 18.76 25.94 -18.96
C LEU A 87 19.66 24.74 -19.32
N SER A 88 20.02 24.63 -20.60
CA SER A 88 21.04 23.66 -21.06
C SER A 88 22.47 24.22 -21.07
N THR A 89 22.65 25.51 -20.73
CA THR A 89 23.95 26.19 -20.62
C THR A 89 23.88 27.34 -19.62
N ALA A 90 24.92 27.53 -18.81
CA ALA A 90 24.96 28.59 -17.79
C ALA A 90 24.76 30.00 -18.39
N PRO A 91 23.98 30.87 -17.72
CA PRO A 91 23.79 32.26 -18.14
C PRO A 91 25.05 33.10 -17.89
N GLU A 92 25.18 34.24 -18.58
CA GLU A 92 26.16 35.27 -18.21
C GLU A 92 25.58 36.10 -17.05
N SER A 93 26.40 36.41 -16.03
CA SER A 93 26.00 37.26 -14.89
C SER A 93 25.52 38.63 -15.37
N VAL A 94 24.34 39.05 -14.93
CA VAL A 94 23.74 40.34 -15.31
C VAL A 94 24.42 41.51 -14.61
N GLU A 95 24.85 41.33 -13.35
CA GLU A 95 25.75 42.26 -12.64
C GLU A 95 26.56 41.60 -11.51
N THR A 96 27.35 42.39 -10.80
CA THR A 96 28.14 41.99 -9.63
C THR A 96 27.80 42.93 -8.47
N TYR A 97 27.32 42.38 -7.35
CA TYR A 97 26.90 43.11 -6.15
C TYR A 97 27.98 42.97 -5.05
N GLU A 98 28.44 44.07 -4.45
CA GLU A 98 29.38 44.04 -3.32
C GLU A 98 28.67 44.44 -2.02
N SER A 99 28.48 43.49 -1.10
CA SER A 99 28.02 43.76 0.26
C SER A 99 29.20 44.01 1.22
N ASP A 100 28.90 44.32 2.48
CA ASP A 100 29.92 44.54 3.52
C ASP A 100 30.73 43.26 3.87
N ALA A 101 30.30 42.07 3.41
CA ALA A 101 30.92 40.76 3.70
C ALA A 101 31.36 39.94 2.47
N LEU A 102 30.57 39.95 1.39
CA LEU A 102 30.78 39.11 0.20
C LEU A 102 30.63 39.91 -1.11
N THR A 103 31.31 39.45 -2.16
CA THR A 103 31.11 39.92 -3.53
C THR A 103 30.35 38.84 -4.28
N TRP A 104 29.16 39.17 -4.75
CA TRP A 104 28.25 38.27 -5.46
C TRP A 104 28.28 38.55 -6.95
N ASP A 105 28.38 37.52 -7.78
CA ASP A 105 27.98 37.62 -9.19
C ASP A 105 26.51 37.17 -9.29
N VAL A 106 25.68 38.04 -9.88
CA VAL A 106 24.22 37.90 -9.92
C VAL A 106 23.77 37.55 -11.33
N TYR A 107 22.88 36.57 -11.44
CA TYR A 107 22.31 36.03 -12.66
C TYR A 107 20.80 36.20 -12.59
N PHE A 108 20.17 36.61 -13.68
CA PHE A 108 18.71 36.68 -13.78
C PHE A 108 18.23 35.71 -14.87
N VAL A 109 17.22 34.91 -14.54
CA VAL A 109 16.60 33.95 -15.45
C VAL A 109 15.08 34.13 -15.43
N GLU A 110 14.49 34.24 -16.62
CA GLU A 110 13.05 34.24 -16.87
C GLU A 110 12.72 32.82 -17.35
N VAL A 111 11.97 32.07 -16.56
CA VAL A 111 11.67 30.63 -16.75
C VAL A 111 10.20 30.50 -17.17
N ASP A 112 9.96 30.10 -18.41
CA ASP A 112 8.62 29.75 -18.92
C ASP A 112 8.40 28.24 -18.75
N ALA A 113 7.45 27.86 -17.89
CA ALA A 113 7.03 26.46 -17.65
C ALA A 113 5.52 26.35 -17.87
N GLY A 114 5.10 25.57 -18.87
CA GLY A 114 3.69 25.36 -19.20
C GLY A 114 2.93 26.68 -19.47
N SER A 115 2.02 27.00 -18.56
CA SER A 115 1.18 28.20 -18.54
C SER A 115 1.77 29.41 -17.79
N VAL A 116 2.82 29.22 -16.99
CA VAL A 116 3.37 30.21 -16.04
C VAL A 116 4.79 30.66 -16.40
N THR A 117 5.10 31.93 -16.11
CA THR A 117 6.46 32.50 -16.18
C THR A 117 6.92 32.85 -14.76
N ILE A 118 8.09 32.36 -14.35
CA ILE A 118 8.73 32.68 -13.05
C ILE A 118 9.99 33.53 -13.29
N LEU A 119 10.25 34.51 -12.41
CA LEU A 119 11.44 35.36 -12.47
C LEU A 119 12.39 35.00 -11.33
N VAL A 120 13.62 34.59 -11.67
CA VAL A 120 14.63 34.12 -10.71
C VAL A 120 15.87 35.00 -10.74
N ASP A 121 16.21 35.61 -9.61
CA ASP A 121 17.52 36.18 -9.33
C ASP A 121 18.37 35.17 -8.54
N LEU A 122 19.53 34.80 -9.07
CA LEU A 122 20.51 33.92 -8.42
C LEU A 122 21.81 34.67 -8.19
N ALA A 123 22.19 34.87 -6.94
CA ALA A 123 23.46 35.43 -6.52
C ALA A 123 24.40 34.34 -5.98
N LEU A 124 25.63 34.28 -6.51
CA LEU A 124 26.65 33.32 -6.09
C LEU A 124 27.93 34.02 -5.65
N SER A 125 28.54 33.51 -4.58
CA SER A 125 29.86 33.93 -4.10
C SER A 125 30.69 32.72 -3.65
N GLU A 126 32.00 32.87 -3.56
CA GLU A 126 32.91 31.80 -3.11
C GLU A 126 34.01 32.37 -2.20
N GLN A 127 34.15 31.82 -0.99
CA GLN A 127 35.16 32.25 -0.03
C GLN A 127 35.71 31.06 0.77
N ASP A 128 37.04 31.01 0.92
CA ASP A 128 37.82 30.02 1.70
C ASP A 128 37.50 28.52 1.45
N GLY A 129 36.87 28.19 0.31
CA GLY A 129 36.53 26.82 -0.10
C GLY A 129 35.05 26.44 0.13
N THR A 130 34.21 27.42 0.43
CA THR A 130 32.75 27.29 0.49
C THR A 130 32.12 28.17 -0.59
N ALA A 131 31.18 27.61 -1.35
CA ALA A 131 30.28 28.39 -2.18
C ALA A 131 29.10 28.90 -1.33
N TYR A 132 28.67 30.13 -1.57
CA TYR A 132 27.53 30.76 -0.91
C TYR A 132 26.51 31.11 -1.99
N VAL A 133 25.24 30.86 -1.72
CA VAL A 133 24.13 31.11 -2.63
C VAL A 133 23.05 31.91 -1.93
N VAL A 134 22.54 32.93 -2.63
CA VAL A 134 21.23 33.51 -2.36
C VAL A 134 20.44 33.43 -3.65
N LEU A 135 19.29 32.75 -3.64
CA LEU A 135 18.38 32.68 -4.78
C LEU A 135 17.06 33.32 -4.35
N PHE A 136 16.49 34.16 -5.20
CA PHE A 136 15.15 34.67 -5.01
C PHE A 136 14.34 34.45 -6.28
N GLN A 137 13.26 33.68 -6.18
CA GLN A 137 12.26 33.56 -7.24
C GLN A 137 10.94 34.16 -6.79
N THR A 138 10.13 34.64 -7.74
CA THR A 138 8.78 35.19 -7.51
C THR A 138 8.07 35.38 -8.86
N THR A 139 6.74 35.53 -8.84
CA THR A 139 5.95 35.77 -10.06
C THR A 139 6.19 37.18 -10.62
N PRO A 140 6.02 37.42 -11.93
CA PRO A 140 6.22 38.74 -12.55
C PRO A 140 5.39 39.89 -11.97
N ASP A 141 4.26 39.61 -11.32
CA ASP A 141 3.39 40.61 -10.69
C ASP A 141 3.73 40.87 -9.21
N GLN A 142 4.30 39.88 -8.50
CA GLN A 142 4.86 40.05 -7.16
C GLN A 142 6.29 40.67 -7.18
N TYR A 143 7.06 40.42 -8.25
CA TYR A 143 8.48 40.79 -8.41
C TYR A 143 8.82 42.26 -8.13
N GLU A 144 8.10 43.24 -8.71
CA GLU A 144 8.36 44.68 -8.47
C GLU A 144 8.17 45.08 -6.99
N GLY A 145 7.42 44.30 -6.21
CA GLY A 145 7.22 44.51 -4.78
C GLY A 145 8.28 43.85 -3.91
N MET A 146 8.58 42.58 -4.16
CA MET A 146 9.37 41.73 -3.26
C MET A 146 10.88 41.75 -3.52
N HIS A 147 11.35 41.80 -4.77
CA HIS A 147 12.80 41.79 -5.09
C HIS A 147 13.64 42.82 -4.27
N PRO A 148 13.31 44.13 -4.24
CA PRO A 148 14.07 45.11 -3.46
C PRO A 148 13.74 45.11 -1.96
N ALA A 149 12.70 44.40 -1.54
CA ALA A 149 12.30 44.28 -0.14
C ALA A 149 12.96 43.06 0.55
N VAL A 150 13.27 42.02 -0.23
CA VAL A 150 13.66 40.69 0.25
C VAL A 150 15.04 40.31 -0.27
N PHE A 151 15.22 40.19 -1.59
CA PHE A 151 16.49 39.75 -2.20
C PHE A 151 17.64 40.75 -2.01
N GLU A 152 17.46 42.02 -2.40
CA GLU A 152 18.49 43.05 -2.18
C GLU A 152 18.84 43.19 -0.68
N ALA A 153 17.87 42.96 0.21
CA ALA A 153 18.04 43.04 1.66
C ALA A 153 18.83 41.84 2.23
N ALA A 154 18.61 40.64 1.69
CA ALA A 154 19.37 39.44 2.03
C ALA A 154 20.85 39.58 1.63
N LEU A 155 21.13 39.96 0.36
CA LEU A 155 22.50 40.08 -0.17
C LEU A 155 23.41 41.02 0.64
N GLU A 156 22.85 42.15 1.11
CA GLU A 156 23.57 43.14 1.92
C GLU A 156 23.87 42.65 3.35
N ALA A 157 23.02 41.77 3.91
CA ALA A 157 23.14 41.29 5.28
C ALA A 157 23.93 39.98 5.44
N TYR A 158 24.00 39.16 4.39
CA TYR A 158 24.46 37.77 4.47
C TYR A 158 25.98 37.62 4.63
N ALA A 159 26.41 36.85 5.63
CA ALA A 159 27.82 36.66 6.01
C ALA A 159 28.10 35.29 6.68
N PRO A 160 29.33 34.74 6.59
CA PRO A 160 29.69 33.47 7.25
C PRO A 160 29.89 33.58 8.77
N LEU A 161 29.59 32.50 9.50
CA LEU A 161 29.93 32.28 10.92
C LEU A 161 31.41 31.92 11.14
N ALA A 162 31.88 32.13 12.37
CA ALA A 162 33.23 31.78 12.80
C ALA A 162 33.28 30.42 13.54
N SER A 163 34.01 29.45 12.97
CA SER A 163 34.04 28.06 13.44
C SER A 163 34.85 27.80 14.72
N ASN A 164 34.55 26.69 15.41
CA ASN A 164 35.21 26.26 16.65
C ASN A 164 35.39 24.70 16.66
N PRO A 165 36.60 24.14 16.88
CA PRO A 165 36.87 22.71 16.66
C PRO A 165 37.08 21.86 17.93
N GLU A 166 36.61 20.59 17.93
CA GLU A 166 37.28 19.36 18.46
C GLU A 166 36.28 18.18 18.62
N ALA A 167 36.25 17.20 17.69
CA ALA A 167 35.70 15.84 17.91
C ALA A 167 36.12 14.81 16.82
N GLU A 168 37.19 14.05 17.05
CA GLU A 168 37.53 12.79 16.33
C GLU A 168 38.08 11.78 17.36
N GLY A 169 37.76 10.48 17.27
CA GLY A 169 38.40 9.52 18.18
C GLY A 169 37.92 8.05 18.23
N ASP A 170 38.41 7.25 17.28
CA ASP A 170 38.87 5.84 17.46
C ASP A 170 37.85 4.72 17.85
N MET A 171 37.84 3.64 17.06
CA MET A 171 37.03 2.43 17.29
C MET A 171 37.94 1.19 17.28
N THR A 172 38.10 0.55 18.44
CA THR A 172 38.74 -0.78 18.59
C THR A 172 37.97 -1.63 19.59
N GLY A 173 37.39 -2.75 19.14
CA GLY A 173 36.51 -3.59 19.96
C GLY A 173 37.19 -4.74 20.73
N GLU A 174 36.39 -5.47 21.51
CA GLU A 174 36.68 -6.78 22.12
C GLU A 174 35.35 -7.56 22.31
N GLU A 175 35.39 -8.89 22.30
CA GLU A 175 34.21 -9.78 22.39
C GLU A 175 33.64 -9.89 23.83
N GLY A 176 32.34 -10.18 24.00
CA GLY A 176 31.73 -10.46 25.30
C GLY A 176 30.34 -11.12 25.22
N ASP A 177 30.05 -12.07 26.12
CA ASP A 177 28.85 -12.93 26.06
C ASP A 177 27.56 -12.34 26.68
N ALA A 178 26.43 -12.62 26.02
CA ALA A 178 25.11 -13.02 26.58
C ALA A 178 24.10 -12.01 27.17
N GLU A 179 22.82 -12.39 26.97
CA GLU A 179 21.56 -11.94 27.61
C GLU A 179 21.07 -10.50 27.35
N GLY A 180 20.13 -10.40 26.40
CA GLY A 180 19.27 -9.26 26.09
C GLY A 180 18.55 -9.53 24.77
N GLY A 181 17.25 -9.27 24.68
CA GLY A 181 16.57 -9.28 23.37
C GLY A 181 17.02 -8.07 22.58
N GLU A 182 17.26 -8.23 21.27
CA GLU A 182 17.53 -7.10 20.40
C GLU A 182 16.20 -6.44 20.03
N ASP A 183 16.05 -5.16 20.37
CA ASP A 183 14.92 -4.36 19.93
C ASP A 183 14.96 -4.27 18.39
N VAL A 184 13.95 -4.81 17.72
CA VAL A 184 13.76 -4.59 16.28
C VAL A 184 13.63 -3.08 16.06
N PRO A 185 14.28 -2.49 15.03
CA PRO A 185 14.14 -1.06 14.73
C PRO A 185 12.69 -0.71 14.41
N GLY A 186 11.96 -0.23 15.42
CA GLY A 186 10.61 0.26 15.29
C GLY A 186 10.59 1.68 14.75
N GLU A 187 9.51 2.00 14.03
CA GLU A 187 9.18 3.34 13.58
C GLU A 187 9.19 4.34 14.75
N THR A 188 9.76 5.52 14.51
CA THR A 188 9.66 6.62 15.46
C THR A 188 8.36 7.37 15.21
N LEU A 189 7.55 7.58 16.25
CA LEU A 189 6.40 8.48 16.16
C LEU A 189 6.90 9.93 16.15
N TYR A 190 6.59 10.68 15.09
CA TYR A 190 6.66 12.13 15.11
C TYR A 190 5.45 12.65 15.88
N ALA A 191 5.67 13.64 16.74
CA ALA A 191 4.62 14.36 17.44
C ALA A 191 4.82 15.85 17.18
N ASP A 192 3.77 16.49 16.70
CA ASP A 192 3.77 17.91 16.37
C ASP A 192 4.20 18.78 17.59
N PRO A 193 5.14 19.73 17.43
CA PRO A 193 5.63 20.59 18.51
C PRO A 193 4.56 21.39 19.25
N ASP A 194 3.47 21.80 18.58
CA ASP A 194 2.35 22.52 19.20
C ASP A 194 1.25 21.58 19.73
N GLY A 195 1.34 20.29 19.40
CA GLY A 195 0.48 19.22 19.91
C GLY A 195 -0.83 19.08 19.15
N LEU A 196 -0.86 19.41 17.86
CA LEU A 196 -2.02 19.27 16.98
C LEU A 196 -2.19 17.84 16.45
N PHE A 197 -1.09 17.15 16.11
CA PHE A 197 -1.13 15.78 15.56
C PHE A 197 0.07 14.90 15.96
N MET A 198 -0.04 13.60 15.67
CA MET A 198 1.09 12.66 15.63
C MET A 198 1.03 11.84 14.33
N VAL A 199 2.18 11.35 13.87
CA VAL A 199 2.28 10.47 12.69
C VAL A 199 3.49 9.53 12.79
N PRO A 200 3.40 8.25 12.38
CA PRO A 200 4.55 7.37 12.27
C PRO A 200 5.54 7.83 11.21
N VAL A 201 6.83 7.71 11.50
CA VAL A 201 7.93 7.86 10.54
C VAL A 201 8.35 6.47 10.07
N PRO A 202 8.14 6.07 8.80
CA PRO A 202 8.51 4.75 8.32
C PRO A 202 10.03 4.50 8.38
N THR A 203 10.42 3.22 8.50
CA THR A 203 11.84 2.83 8.56
C THR A 203 12.64 3.31 7.34
N ASN A 204 13.81 3.89 7.59
CA ASN A 204 14.71 4.53 6.62
C ASN A 204 14.18 5.79 5.91
N TRP A 205 13.02 6.35 6.30
CA TRP A 205 12.56 7.65 5.80
C TRP A 205 13.20 8.81 6.58
N THR A 206 13.28 9.98 5.95
CA THR A 206 13.77 11.21 6.60
C THR A 206 12.63 12.17 6.90
N VAL A 207 12.51 12.55 8.19
CA VAL A 207 11.71 13.69 8.64
C VAL A 207 12.45 14.98 8.32
N THR A 208 11.77 15.95 7.73
CA THR A 208 12.18 17.36 7.72
C THR A 208 11.07 18.19 8.33
N GLU A 209 11.35 18.88 9.43
CA GLU A 209 10.43 19.83 10.07
C GLU A 209 10.57 21.21 9.41
N GLY A 210 9.47 21.76 8.92
CA GLY A 210 9.34 23.16 8.52
C GLY A 210 8.54 23.95 9.54
N GLU A 211 8.26 25.22 9.24
CA GLU A 211 7.36 26.05 10.05
C GLU A 211 5.91 25.81 9.56
N GLY A 212 5.03 25.27 10.40
CA GLY A 212 3.66 24.89 10.01
C GLY A 212 3.52 23.56 9.25
N TYR A 213 4.61 22.82 9.01
CA TYR A 213 4.57 21.53 8.32
C TYR A 213 5.72 20.58 8.66
N MET A 214 5.60 19.33 8.22
CA MET A 214 6.70 18.38 8.24
C MET A 214 6.64 17.41 7.03
N THR A 215 7.78 17.13 6.41
CA THR A 215 7.90 16.18 5.27
C THR A 215 8.47 14.84 5.71
N LEU A 216 7.79 13.76 5.35
CA LEU A 216 8.27 12.38 5.34
C LEU A 216 8.74 12.04 3.92
N ALA A 217 10.05 11.98 3.70
CA ALA A 217 10.63 11.58 2.41
C ALA A 217 11.18 10.15 2.45
N ALA A 218 10.84 9.34 1.45
CA ALA A 218 11.36 8.00 1.28
C ALA A 218 12.82 8.00 0.78
N PRO A 219 13.57 6.89 0.93
CA PRO A 219 14.81 6.67 0.17
C PRO A 219 14.52 6.25 -1.29
N ALA A 220 13.60 6.99 -1.94
CA ALA A 220 13.13 6.86 -3.31
C ALA A 220 12.55 8.22 -3.77
N ASP A 221 12.13 8.35 -5.03
CA ASP A 221 11.45 9.56 -5.54
C ASP A 221 9.96 9.56 -5.12
N PHE A 222 9.72 9.71 -3.82
CA PHE A 222 8.41 9.68 -3.17
C PHE A 222 8.43 10.36 -1.79
N SER A 223 7.43 11.20 -1.49
CA SER A 223 7.26 11.83 -0.17
C SER A 223 5.81 12.18 0.16
N TYR A 224 5.53 12.26 1.46
CA TYR A 224 4.35 12.93 2.02
C TYR A 224 4.81 14.21 2.71
N THR A 225 4.18 15.34 2.44
CA THR A 225 4.34 16.55 3.26
C THR A 225 3.03 16.84 3.99
N ILE A 226 3.11 16.92 5.32
CA ILE A 226 1.97 17.18 6.19
C ILE A 226 2.00 18.63 6.65
N VAL A 227 1.02 19.42 6.25
CA VAL A 227 0.84 20.83 6.62
C VAL A 227 -0.29 20.98 7.63
N THR A 228 -0.18 21.89 8.58
CA THR A 228 -1.30 22.31 9.44
C THR A 228 -1.49 23.82 9.46
N LEU A 229 -2.72 24.28 9.23
CA LEU A 229 -3.08 25.70 9.10
C LEU A 229 -4.47 25.98 9.70
N GLU A 230 -4.70 27.17 10.30
CA GLU A 230 -6.04 27.58 10.77
C GLU A 230 -6.91 27.93 9.55
N THR A 231 -8.06 27.27 9.37
CA THR A 231 -8.97 27.54 8.24
C THR A 231 -10.44 27.21 8.53
N ASP A 232 -11.34 28.03 8.00
CA ASP A 232 -12.79 27.94 8.23
C ASP A 232 -13.46 26.84 7.37
N ASP A 233 -12.75 26.33 6.35
CA ASP A 233 -12.94 25.07 5.61
C ASP A 233 -11.68 24.85 4.66
N LEU A 234 -11.58 23.91 3.69
CA LEU A 234 -10.30 23.53 2.99
C LEU A 234 -9.84 24.01 1.53
N ILE A 235 -10.64 24.31 0.46
CA ILE A 235 -10.10 24.33 -0.95
C ILE A 235 -9.15 25.46 -1.31
N ALA A 236 -9.51 26.72 -1.05
CA ALA A 236 -8.66 27.87 -1.36
C ALA A 236 -7.64 28.13 -0.24
N SER A 237 -7.38 27.10 0.55
CA SER A 237 -6.19 26.86 1.36
C SER A 237 -5.42 25.59 0.89
N LEU A 238 -5.78 24.97 -0.26
CA LEU A 238 -4.89 24.07 -1.01
C LEU A 238 -3.68 24.82 -1.54
N ASP A 239 -3.92 25.97 -2.18
CA ASP A 239 -2.87 26.86 -2.68
C ASP A 239 -1.91 27.17 -1.52
N GLU A 240 -2.46 27.56 -0.37
CA GLU A 240 -1.77 27.83 0.90
C GLU A 240 -1.04 26.60 1.47
N ALA A 241 -1.57 25.38 1.30
CA ALA A 241 -0.91 24.17 1.77
C ALA A 241 0.27 23.77 0.87
N TRP A 242 0.09 23.77 -0.45
CA TRP A 242 1.18 23.58 -1.43
C TRP A 242 2.20 24.70 -1.40
N GLU A 243 1.76 25.90 -1.03
CA GLU A 243 2.61 26.96 -0.53
C GLU A 243 3.41 26.41 0.65
N ILE A 244 2.84 26.27 1.85
CA ILE A 244 3.61 25.97 3.08
C ILE A 244 4.55 24.77 2.92
N ALA A 245 4.16 23.71 2.21
CA ALA A 245 5.00 22.55 1.93
C ALA A 245 6.13 22.76 0.90
N GLY A 246 5.90 23.59 -0.11
CA GLY A 246 6.64 23.66 -1.36
C GLY A 246 6.11 22.69 -2.44
N ALA A 247 5.51 23.25 -3.49
CA ALA A 247 4.97 22.50 -4.64
C ALA A 247 6.03 21.70 -5.44
N PRO A 248 5.69 20.54 -6.04
CA PRO A 248 6.63 19.71 -6.80
C PRO A 248 7.16 20.40 -8.07
N GLU A 249 8.47 20.29 -8.30
CA GLU A 249 9.14 21.03 -9.37
C GLU A 249 8.75 20.53 -10.77
N GLY A 250 7.99 21.35 -11.50
CA GLY A 250 7.58 21.09 -12.89
C GLY A 250 6.15 20.57 -13.06
N VAL A 251 5.40 20.40 -11.97
CA VAL A 251 3.97 20.05 -12.01
C VAL A 251 3.15 21.34 -12.05
N GLU A 252 2.18 21.43 -12.96
CA GLU A 252 1.21 22.53 -12.96
C GLU A 252 0.13 22.18 -11.94
N LEU A 253 -0.01 22.98 -10.87
CA LEU A 253 -1.06 22.79 -9.85
C LEU A 253 -2.44 23.27 -10.33
N ASP A 254 -2.77 23.01 -11.60
CA ASP A 254 -4.10 23.20 -12.18
C ASP A 254 -4.88 21.88 -12.08
N TYR A 255 -6.19 21.97 -11.90
CA TYR A 255 -7.11 20.85 -11.72
C TYR A 255 -8.50 21.29 -12.17
N ASP A 256 -9.27 20.43 -12.85
CA ASP A 256 -10.65 20.78 -13.21
C ASP A 256 -11.55 20.77 -11.95
N GLU A 257 -12.69 21.47 -12.00
CA GLU A 257 -13.70 21.40 -10.92
C GLU A 257 -14.22 19.96 -10.74
N ASP A 258 -14.10 19.12 -11.78
CA ASP A 258 -14.48 17.70 -11.80
C ASP A 258 -13.38 16.74 -11.24
N ASP A 259 -12.13 17.19 -11.01
CA ASP A 259 -11.05 16.40 -10.35
C ASP A 259 -10.96 16.68 -8.82
N VAL A 260 -11.95 17.39 -8.27
CA VAL A 260 -12.08 17.74 -6.84
C VAL A 260 -13.21 16.92 -6.21
N GLN A 261 -12.87 15.92 -5.40
CA GLN A 261 -13.89 15.18 -4.66
C GLN A 261 -14.31 15.99 -3.42
N ASN A 262 -15.52 16.59 -3.46
CA ASN A 262 -16.08 17.40 -2.38
C ASN A 262 -17.41 16.85 -1.84
N ILE A 263 -17.37 16.46 -0.57
CA ILE A 263 -18.46 15.88 0.18
C ILE A 263 -18.50 16.61 1.54
N ASP A 264 -19.60 17.24 1.95
CA ASP A 264 -19.70 17.90 3.27
C ASP A 264 -20.56 17.06 4.26
N ASP A 265 -20.70 15.74 4.04
CA ASP A 265 -21.77 14.98 4.70
C ASP A 265 -21.50 14.69 6.19
N PRO A 266 -22.39 15.11 7.11
CA PRO A 266 -22.19 14.93 8.55
C PRO A 266 -22.15 13.48 9.04
N ALA A 267 -22.68 12.50 8.31
CA ALA A 267 -22.56 11.09 8.69
C ALA A 267 -21.12 10.61 8.46
N ILE A 268 -20.60 10.81 7.24
CA ILE A 268 -19.24 10.43 6.85
C ILE A 268 -18.22 11.16 7.73
N LEU A 269 -18.36 12.49 7.89
CA LEU A 269 -17.54 13.28 8.82
C LEU A 269 -17.53 12.74 10.27
N THR A 270 -18.65 12.21 10.75
CA THR A 270 -18.74 11.60 12.10
C THR A 270 -17.99 10.27 12.17
N GLN A 271 -18.00 9.48 11.10
CA GLN A 271 -17.32 8.18 11.02
C GLN A 271 -15.79 8.34 10.98
N LEU A 272 -15.30 9.40 10.34
CA LEU A 272 -13.89 9.76 10.18
C LEU A 272 -13.29 10.39 11.45
N GLY A 273 -13.61 9.83 12.61
CA GLY A 273 -13.20 10.34 13.92
C GLY A 273 -13.95 11.58 14.42
N GLY A 274 -14.87 12.17 13.64
CA GLY A 274 -15.62 13.36 14.02
C GLY A 274 -15.02 14.69 13.56
N ILE A 275 -14.35 14.68 12.41
CA ILE A 275 -13.81 15.86 11.70
C ILE A 275 -14.91 16.80 11.16
N ASP A 276 -14.53 18.02 10.76
CA ASP A 276 -15.42 19.09 10.24
C ASP A 276 -15.38 19.27 8.71
N ALA A 277 -14.31 18.80 8.05
CA ALA A 277 -14.09 18.81 6.60
C ALA A 277 -12.88 17.91 6.24
N ALA A 278 -12.65 17.57 4.96
CA ALA A 278 -11.51 16.82 4.42
C ALA A 278 -11.41 16.69 2.87
N LEU A 279 -10.26 16.82 2.21
CA LEU A 279 -10.16 16.96 0.75
C LEU A 279 -9.46 15.78 0.07
N GLN A 280 -9.84 15.48 -1.17
CA GLN A 280 -8.95 14.90 -2.17
C GLN A 280 -8.97 15.74 -3.46
N VAL A 281 -7.78 16.01 -4.01
CA VAL A 281 -7.56 16.57 -5.37
C VAL A 281 -6.42 15.83 -6.05
N ILE A 282 -6.58 15.51 -7.32
CA ILE A 282 -5.50 15.02 -8.18
C ILE A 282 -5.12 16.15 -9.15
N TYR A 283 -3.82 16.36 -9.39
CA TYR A 283 -3.32 17.43 -10.26
C TYR A 283 -2.91 16.88 -11.62
N GLU A 284 -3.07 17.67 -12.70
CA GLU A 284 -2.63 17.25 -14.02
C GLU A 284 -1.09 17.07 -14.09
N ASP A 285 -0.66 15.99 -14.76
CA ASP A 285 0.75 15.78 -15.13
C ASP A 285 1.20 16.82 -16.18
N GLY A 286 1.62 17.99 -15.68
CA GLY A 286 2.28 19.01 -16.49
C GLY A 286 3.69 18.64 -16.98
N THR A 287 4.22 17.47 -16.59
CA THR A 287 5.60 17.04 -16.91
C THR A 287 5.68 16.31 -18.26
N GLY A 288 4.63 15.57 -18.63
CA GLY A 288 4.60 14.72 -19.82
C GLY A 288 5.52 13.51 -19.71
N ASP A 289 5.71 13.01 -18.48
CA ASP A 289 6.37 11.76 -18.13
C ASP A 289 5.31 10.91 -17.41
N ASP A 290 4.70 9.96 -18.14
CA ASP A 290 3.44 9.26 -17.79
C ASP A 290 3.50 8.39 -16.49
N GLU A 291 4.49 8.63 -15.63
CA GLU A 291 4.84 7.87 -14.44
C GLU A 291 5.08 8.73 -13.18
N ARG A 292 4.73 10.03 -13.16
CA ARG A 292 4.61 10.81 -11.90
C ARG A 292 3.15 10.95 -11.44
N ILE A 293 2.94 11.02 -10.13
CA ILE A 293 1.65 11.27 -9.48
C ILE A 293 1.85 12.41 -8.47
N VAL A 294 0.98 13.41 -8.53
CA VAL A 294 0.83 14.45 -7.50
C VAL A 294 -0.63 14.55 -7.11
N LEU A 295 -0.91 14.41 -5.82
CA LEU A 295 -2.25 14.55 -5.26
C LEU A 295 -2.19 15.19 -3.88
N VAL A 296 -3.32 15.76 -3.45
CA VAL A 296 -3.51 16.24 -2.08
C VAL A 296 -4.65 15.49 -1.43
N PHE A 297 -4.41 15.15 -0.18
CA PHE A 297 -5.38 14.67 0.79
C PHE A 297 -5.42 15.70 1.93
N ALA A 298 -6.55 15.99 2.56
CA ALA A 298 -6.58 16.90 3.71
C ALA A 298 -7.75 16.63 4.66
N GLN A 299 -7.69 17.05 5.93
CA GLN A 299 -8.81 17.01 6.87
C GLN A 299 -8.87 18.27 7.73
N ARG A 300 -9.96 18.48 8.47
CA ARG A 300 -10.18 19.67 9.31
C ARG A 300 -10.85 19.30 10.62
N TYR A 301 -10.42 19.90 11.72
CA TYR A 301 -11.08 19.77 13.01
C TYR A 301 -10.90 21.02 13.90
N ASP A 302 -11.97 21.50 14.53
CA ASP A 302 -12.06 22.70 15.39
C ASP A 302 -11.42 23.96 14.77
N GLY A 303 -11.48 24.07 13.44
CA GLY A 303 -10.91 25.18 12.67
C GLY A 303 -9.43 25.04 12.27
N VAL A 304 -8.81 23.87 12.46
CA VAL A 304 -7.47 23.54 11.93
C VAL A 304 -7.60 22.58 10.76
N GLY A 305 -7.03 22.93 9.61
CA GLY A 305 -6.82 22.03 8.47
C GLY A 305 -5.49 21.30 8.58
N TYR A 306 -5.45 20.04 8.14
CA TYR A 306 -4.32 19.11 8.14
C TYR A 306 -4.21 18.54 6.72
N TYR A 307 -3.16 18.82 5.96
CA TYR A 307 -3.07 18.46 4.54
C TYR A 307 -1.88 17.53 4.32
N TRP A 308 -2.10 16.34 3.78
CA TRP A 308 -1.06 15.43 3.32
C TRP A 308 -0.92 15.59 1.81
N LEU A 309 0.16 16.25 1.39
CA LEU A 309 0.48 16.48 -0.01
C LEU A 309 1.44 15.38 -0.46
N VAL A 310 1.10 14.69 -1.55
CA VAL A 310 1.78 13.47 -1.99
C VAL A 310 2.42 13.73 -3.34
N ASP A 311 3.72 13.46 -3.43
CA ASP A 311 4.51 13.59 -4.66
C ASP A 311 5.43 12.38 -4.84
N GLY A 312 5.42 11.78 -6.04
CA GLY A 312 6.38 10.75 -6.40
C GLY A 312 6.09 10.05 -7.73
N THR A 313 6.99 9.16 -8.14
CA THR A 313 6.77 8.31 -9.33
C THR A 313 5.95 7.06 -9.01
N ILE A 314 5.17 6.53 -9.97
CA ILE A 314 4.46 5.24 -9.85
C ILE A 314 5.41 4.19 -9.28
N THR A 315 6.61 4.08 -9.86
CA THR A 315 7.61 3.10 -9.48
C THR A 315 8.06 3.26 -8.02
N ALA A 316 8.26 4.50 -7.54
CA ALA A 316 8.61 4.75 -6.15
C ALA A 316 7.42 4.47 -5.21
N ILE A 317 6.22 4.94 -5.54
CA ILE A 317 4.97 4.71 -4.79
C ILE A 317 4.71 3.20 -4.65
N GLN A 318 4.72 2.44 -5.74
CA GLN A 318 4.57 0.97 -5.74
C GLN A 318 5.62 0.25 -4.89
N GLN A 319 6.88 0.72 -4.88
CA GLN A 319 7.93 0.16 -4.02
C GLN A 319 7.75 0.50 -2.53
N ARG A 320 6.98 1.56 -2.23
CA ARG A 320 6.84 2.17 -0.90
C ARG A 320 5.42 2.10 -0.33
N GLN A 321 4.48 1.44 -1.01
CA GLN A 321 3.05 1.44 -0.68
C GLN A 321 2.70 1.05 0.77
N ALA A 322 3.43 0.13 1.38
CA ALA A 322 3.23 -0.20 2.79
C ALA A 322 3.62 0.97 3.71
N GLN A 323 4.72 1.65 3.39
CA GLN A 323 5.24 2.80 4.13
C GLN A 323 4.36 4.04 3.95
N ALA A 324 3.72 4.19 2.79
CA ALA A 324 2.61 5.12 2.56
C ALA A 324 1.43 4.86 3.53
N ASN A 325 0.87 3.65 3.49
CA ASN A 325 -0.27 3.24 4.33
C ASN A 325 -0.01 3.43 5.84
N ILE A 326 1.24 3.27 6.29
CA ILE A 326 1.67 3.50 7.69
C ILE A 326 1.57 4.98 8.10
N ILE A 327 1.80 5.91 7.17
CA ILE A 327 1.65 7.36 7.39
C ILE A 327 0.17 7.73 7.45
N GLU A 328 -0.60 7.25 6.47
CA GLU A 328 -2.02 7.55 6.30
C GLU A 328 -2.86 7.02 7.46
N SER A 329 -2.77 5.71 7.74
CA SER A 329 -3.48 5.06 8.84
C SER A 329 -2.99 5.45 10.25
N GLY A 330 -1.84 6.10 10.36
CA GLY A 330 -1.23 6.48 11.64
C GLY A 330 -1.38 7.95 12.00
N PHE A 331 -2.04 8.73 11.15
CA PHE A 331 -2.20 10.15 11.40
C PHE A 331 -3.29 10.41 12.45
N GLN A 332 -2.88 10.84 13.64
CA GLN A 332 -3.79 11.11 14.76
C GLN A 332 -3.92 12.61 15.02
N ILE A 333 -5.13 13.15 14.96
CA ILE A 333 -5.42 14.51 15.46
C ILE A 333 -5.53 14.46 16.98
N MET A 334 -4.62 15.12 17.69
CA MET A 334 -4.49 15.08 19.16
C MET A 334 -5.66 15.72 19.92
N ALA A 335 -6.54 16.42 19.21
CA ALA A 335 -7.75 17.03 19.75
C ALA A 335 -8.99 16.10 19.69
N LEU A 336 -8.93 14.99 18.95
CA LEU A 336 -9.98 13.96 18.93
C LEU A 336 -9.83 13.05 20.16
N GLU A 337 -10.95 12.67 20.78
CA GLU A 337 -10.99 11.61 21.80
C GLU A 337 -11.19 10.26 21.10
N GLU A 338 -10.11 9.51 20.87
CA GLU A 338 -10.19 8.10 20.45
C GLU A 338 -10.77 7.21 21.56
N ASP A 339 -11.51 6.17 21.17
CA ASP A 339 -12.00 5.13 22.07
C ASP A 339 -10.85 4.23 22.56
N ASP A 340 -10.25 4.55 23.71
CA ASP A 340 -9.30 3.67 24.40
C ASP A 340 -10.04 2.52 25.12
N LEU A 341 -9.89 1.30 24.58
CA LEU A 341 -10.44 0.05 25.13
C LEU A 341 -9.39 -0.78 25.91
N THR A 342 -8.18 -0.27 26.16
CA THR A 342 -7.09 -1.02 26.84
C THR A 342 -7.49 -1.56 28.22
N ASP A 343 -8.33 -0.83 28.96
CA ASP A 343 -8.87 -1.20 30.29
C ASP A 343 -10.29 -1.84 30.20
N ALA A 344 -10.79 -2.16 29.00
CA ALA A 344 -12.12 -2.72 28.75
C ALA A 344 -12.11 -4.27 28.72
N GLU A 345 -13.17 -4.87 29.23
CA GLU A 345 -13.36 -6.33 29.19
C GLU A 345 -14.54 -6.69 28.27
N ALA A 346 -14.35 -7.71 27.43
CA ALA A 346 -15.36 -8.16 26.48
C ALA A 346 -16.63 -8.66 27.18
N GLY A 347 -17.80 -8.33 26.61
CA GLY A 347 -19.10 -8.77 27.10
C GLY A 347 -19.46 -10.19 26.67
N GLU A 348 -20.26 -10.89 27.49
CA GLU A 348 -20.86 -12.18 27.12
C GLU A 348 -21.64 -12.04 25.80
N LEU A 349 -21.35 -12.89 24.80
CA LEU A 349 -22.05 -12.91 23.51
C LEU A 349 -23.49 -13.42 23.67
N THR A 350 -24.39 -12.52 24.09
CA THR A 350 -25.79 -12.87 24.39
C THR A 350 -26.59 -13.25 23.13
N PRO A 351 -27.69 -14.01 23.27
CA PRO A 351 -28.60 -14.29 22.15
C PRO A 351 -29.19 -13.04 21.49
N GLU A 352 -29.26 -11.93 22.23
CA GLU A 352 -29.61 -10.62 21.71
C GLU A 352 -28.51 -10.05 20.79
N LEU A 353 -27.23 -10.04 21.20
CA LEU A 353 -26.10 -9.61 20.35
C LEU A 353 -25.92 -10.52 19.12
N ILE A 354 -26.13 -11.84 19.25
CA ILE A 354 -26.13 -12.77 18.12
C ILE A 354 -27.21 -12.39 17.10
N ALA A 355 -28.42 -12.03 17.56
CA ALA A 355 -29.50 -11.62 16.65
C ALA A 355 -29.26 -10.25 15.99
N GLU A 356 -28.44 -9.40 16.60
CA GLU A 356 -27.98 -8.14 16.02
C GLU A 356 -26.89 -8.39 14.96
N LEU A 357 -25.93 -9.29 15.23
CA LEU A 357 -24.95 -9.74 14.24
C LEU A 357 -25.60 -10.50 13.05
N GLU A 358 -26.59 -11.35 13.29
CA GLU A 358 -27.37 -12.01 12.23
C GLU A 358 -28.13 -11.02 11.34
N ALA A 359 -28.56 -9.88 11.88
CA ALA A 359 -29.20 -8.83 11.09
C ALA A 359 -28.16 -8.05 10.26
N PHE A 360 -27.00 -7.72 10.84
CA PHE A 360 -25.89 -7.08 10.14
C PHE A 360 -25.34 -7.95 9.00
N ILE A 361 -25.13 -9.26 9.22
CA ILE A 361 -24.72 -10.20 8.15
C ILE A 361 -25.73 -10.14 6.99
N GLY A 362 -27.03 -10.08 7.28
CA GLY A 362 -28.07 -9.96 6.25
C GLY A 362 -28.00 -8.65 5.46
N GLN A 363 -27.63 -7.54 6.10
CA GLN A 363 -27.45 -6.22 5.46
C GLN A 363 -26.17 -6.19 4.62
N ALA A 364 -25.04 -6.64 5.19
CA ALA A 364 -23.75 -6.72 4.51
C ALA A 364 -23.82 -7.57 3.22
N MET A 365 -24.51 -8.72 3.27
CA MET A 365 -24.73 -9.56 2.08
C MET A 365 -25.73 -8.98 1.07
N GLU A 366 -26.60 -8.04 1.47
CA GLU A 366 -27.50 -7.32 0.55
C GLU A 366 -26.75 -6.16 -0.14
N GLU A 367 -25.83 -5.48 0.56
CA GLU A 367 -24.97 -4.42 0.02
C GLU A 367 -23.95 -4.94 -1.00
N TRP A 368 -22.99 -5.76 -0.56
CA TRP A 368 -21.93 -6.31 -1.42
C TRP A 368 -22.39 -7.50 -2.26
N GLN A 369 -23.70 -7.71 -2.38
CA GLN A 369 -24.35 -8.78 -3.14
C GLN A 369 -23.83 -10.20 -2.87
N THR A 370 -23.17 -10.45 -1.73
CA THR A 370 -22.40 -11.67 -1.45
C THR A 370 -23.28 -12.93 -1.58
N PRO A 371 -23.02 -13.84 -2.54
CA PRO A 371 -23.93 -14.96 -2.82
C PRO A 371 -24.12 -15.90 -1.63
N GLY A 372 -23.08 -16.11 -0.82
CA GLY A 372 -23.09 -17.02 0.32
C GLY A 372 -21.97 -16.74 1.33
N LEU A 373 -22.25 -17.02 2.61
CA LEU A 373 -21.35 -16.78 3.73
C LEU A 373 -21.50 -17.85 4.81
N SER A 374 -20.38 -18.24 5.43
CA SER A 374 -20.31 -19.20 6.55
C SER A 374 -19.51 -18.58 7.70
N VAL A 375 -19.93 -18.79 8.94
CA VAL A 375 -19.32 -18.14 10.13
C VAL A 375 -19.29 -19.06 11.34
N ALA A 376 -18.24 -18.95 12.16
CA ALA A 376 -18.17 -19.54 13.49
C ALA A 376 -17.45 -18.60 14.48
N ILE A 377 -17.90 -18.60 15.73
CA ILE A 377 -17.35 -17.82 16.86
C ILE A 377 -17.06 -18.79 18.02
N VAL A 378 -15.90 -18.63 18.65
CA VAL A 378 -15.42 -19.44 19.79
C VAL A 378 -15.14 -18.59 21.03
N ASP A 379 -15.29 -19.21 22.20
CA ASP A 379 -14.99 -18.71 23.54
C ASP A 379 -14.25 -19.84 24.28
N GLY A 380 -12.92 -19.69 24.40
CA GLY A 380 -12.00 -20.73 24.88
C GLY A 380 -12.11 -22.06 24.11
N ASP A 381 -12.68 -23.07 24.77
CA ASP A 381 -12.89 -24.44 24.25
C ASP A 381 -14.30 -24.67 23.64
N GLU A 382 -15.19 -23.67 23.60
CA GLU A 382 -16.58 -23.84 23.14
C GLU A 382 -16.92 -22.96 21.91
N ILE A 383 -17.50 -23.58 20.87
CA ILE A 383 -18.12 -22.86 19.74
C ILE A 383 -19.44 -22.25 20.22
N LEU A 384 -19.47 -20.93 20.43
CA LEU A 384 -20.67 -20.21 20.89
C LEU A 384 -21.73 -20.08 19.79
N TYR A 385 -21.28 -19.80 18.57
CA TYR A 385 -22.14 -19.56 17.41
C TYR A 385 -21.51 -20.17 16.17
N SER A 386 -22.32 -20.78 15.30
CA SER A 386 -21.90 -21.13 13.95
C SER A 386 -23.11 -21.35 13.04
N ASN A 387 -23.06 -20.80 11.83
CA ASN A 387 -24.19 -20.77 10.90
C ASN A 387 -23.73 -20.50 9.44
N GLY A 388 -24.65 -20.61 8.49
CA GLY A 388 -24.45 -20.20 7.09
C GLY A 388 -25.64 -19.42 6.53
N PHE A 389 -25.34 -18.61 5.51
CA PHE A 389 -26.21 -17.59 4.90
C PHE A 389 -26.05 -17.61 3.38
N GLY A 390 -27.08 -17.18 2.65
CA GLY A 390 -27.06 -17.21 1.18
C GLY A 390 -27.01 -18.64 0.60
N VAL A 391 -26.32 -18.81 -0.53
CA VAL A 391 -26.35 -20.02 -1.37
C VAL A 391 -24.97 -20.42 -1.91
N LEU A 392 -24.80 -21.71 -2.18
CA LEU A 392 -23.57 -22.28 -2.75
C LEU A 392 -23.27 -21.75 -4.16
N GLU A 393 -24.30 -21.39 -4.93
CA GLU A 393 -24.18 -20.92 -6.31
C GLU A 393 -25.32 -19.94 -6.62
N LEU A 394 -24.98 -18.78 -7.17
CA LEU A 394 -25.94 -17.74 -7.51
C LEU A 394 -26.99 -18.27 -8.51
N GLY A 395 -28.26 -18.03 -8.22
CA GLY A 395 -29.38 -18.56 -9.01
C GLY A 395 -29.80 -20.01 -8.69
N GLN A 396 -29.13 -20.70 -7.75
CA GLN A 396 -29.63 -21.95 -7.15
C GLN A 396 -30.33 -21.72 -5.80
N ASP A 397 -31.15 -22.69 -5.36
CA ASP A 397 -31.83 -22.70 -4.05
C ASP A 397 -31.00 -23.42 -2.94
N THR A 398 -29.74 -23.78 -3.18
CA THR A 398 -28.94 -24.62 -2.28
C THR A 398 -28.19 -23.76 -1.27
N PRO A 399 -28.51 -23.81 0.05
CA PRO A 399 -27.95 -22.89 1.04
C PRO A 399 -26.51 -23.23 1.43
N VAL A 400 -25.78 -22.21 1.90
CA VAL A 400 -24.55 -22.39 2.69
C VAL A 400 -24.90 -22.85 4.11
N ASP A 401 -24.04 -23.67 4.72
CA ASP A 401 -24.04 -23.94 6.17
C ASP A 401 -22.62 -23.83 6.77
N ALA A 402 -22.50 -24.02 8.08
CA ALA A 402 -21.23 -24.01 8.82
C ALA A 402 -20.21 -25.05 8.29
N ASP A 403 -20.71 -26.11 7.65
CA ASP A 403 -19.96 -27.22 7.10
C ASP A 403 -19.74 -27.08 5.58
N THR A 404 -20.13 -25.97 4.93
CA THR A 404 -19.83 -25.72 3.52
C THR A 404 -18.33 -25.48 3.33
N MET A 405 -17.73 -26.17 2.36
CA MET A 405 -16.34 -25.96 2.00
C MET A 405 -16.16 -24.74 1.09
N MET A 406 -15.22 -23.88 1.46
CA MET A 406 -14.75 -22.70 0.72
C MET A 406 -13.21 -22.65 0.81
N MET A 407 -12.55 -21.91 -0.08
CA MET A 407 -11.13 -21.62 0.11
C MET A 407 -10.95 -20.62 1.26
N ILE A 408 -9.97 -20.87 2.12
CA ILE A 408 -9.56 -19.91 3.18
C ILE A 408 -8.46 -18.95 2.69
N GLY A 409 -7.99 -19.15 1.45
CA GLY A 409 -6.93 -18.37 0.82
C GLY A 409 -5.71 -18.22 1.73
N SER A 410 -5.30 -16.97 1.96
CA SER A 410 -4.09 -16.65 2.70
C SER A 410 -4.11 -16.97 4.21
N ILE A 411 -5.23 -17.39 4.79
CA ILE A 411 -5.27 -18.04 6.13
C ILE A 411 -4.48 -19.37 6.13
N THR A 412 -4.13 -19.90 4.96
CA THR A 412 -3.15 -20.99 4.82
C THR A 412 -1.76 -20.60 5.36
N LYS A 413 -1.35 -19.32 5.27
CA LYS A 413 -0.04 -18.83 5.72
C LYS A 413 0.19 -19.02 7.24
N PRO A 414 -0.70 -18.59 8.14
CA PRO A 414 -0.54 -18.85 9.57
C PRO A 414 -0.63 -20.34 9.94
N MET A 415 -1.41 -21.14 9.22
CA MET A 415 -1.43 -22.59 9.42
C MET A 415 -0.08 -23.23 9.07
N THR A 416 0.56 -22.79 7.99
CA THR A 416 1.93 -23.19 7.61
C THR A 416 2.95 -22.81 8.68
N THR A 417 2.95 -21.56 9.17
CA THR A 417 3.95 -21.10 10.17
C THR A 417 3.73 -21.71 11.56
N THR A 418 2.48 -22.04 11.92
CA THR A 418 2.17 -22.90 13.08
C THR A 418 2.86 -24.26 12.98
N VAL A 419 2.79 -24.93 11.82
CA VAL A 419 3.45 -26.22 11.59
C VAL A 419 4.97 -26.09 11.52
N MET A 420 5.51 -24.97 11.02
CA MET A 420 6.94 -24.66 11.13
C MET A 420 7.37 -24.56 12.60
N GLY A 421 6.58 -23.91 13.47
CA GLY A 421 6.80 -23.88 14.92
C GLY A 421 6.85 -25.29 15.55
N MET A 422 6.00 -26.21 15.11
CA MET A 422 6.06 -27.62 15.55
C MET A 422 7.36 -28.34 15.14
N LEU A 423 7.98 -27.94 14.03
CA LEU A 423 9.28 -28.49 13.59
C LEU A 423 10.47 -27.84 14.32
N VAL A 424 10.32 -26.59 14.78
CA VAL A 424 11.28 -25.93 15.67
C VAL A 424 11.26 -26.60 17.06
N ASP A 425 10.08 -26.91 17.61
CA ASP A 425 9.94 -27.66 18.87
C ASP A 425 10.61 -29.06 18.82
N ASP A 426 10.53 -29.74 17.68
CA ASP A 426 11.20 -31.03 17.43
C ASP A 426 12.72 -30.90 17.18
N GLY A 427 13.22 -29.68 16.96
CA GLY A 427 14.62 -29.43 16.56
C GLY A 427 14.96 -29.91 15.14
N LEU A 428 13.97 -29.91 14.23
CA LEU A 428 14.10 -30.21 12.81
C LEU A 428 14.25 -28.95 11.95
N LEU A 429 13.79 -27.81 12.46
CA LEU A 429 13.85 -26.48 11.86
C LEU A 429 14.38 -25.48 12.90
N ASP A 430 14.89 -24.34 12.45
CA ASP A 430 15.34 -23.23 13.31
C ASP A 430 15.02 -21.93 12.55
N TRP A 431 14.39 -20.95 13.22
CA TRP A 431 13.90 -19.72 12.59
C TRP A 431 15.04 -18.88 12.00
N ASP A 432 16.20 -18.89 12.64
CA ASP A 432 17.34 -18.03 12.29
C ASP A 432 18.41 -18.78 11.47
N ALA A 433 18.16 -20.04 11.11
CA ALA A 433 19.06 -20.81 10.24
C ALA A 433 18.90 -20.42 8.76
N PRO A 434 19.97 -20.42 7.95
CA PRO A 434 19.89 -20.19 6.51
C PRO A 434 19.05 -21.24 5.78
N VAL A 435 18.25 -20.82 4.80
CA VAL A 435 17.39 -21.73 4.01
C VAL A 435 18.20 -22.84 3.33
N ARG A 436 19.41 -22.53 2.84
CA ARG A 436 20.32 -23.49 2.18
C ARG A 436 20.83 -24.64 3.09
N ASP A 437 20.73 -24.53 4.42
CA ASP A 437 21.06 -25.65 5.33
C ASP A 437 19.97 -26.74 5.31
N VAL A 438 18.73 -26.40 4.92
CA VAL A 438 17.59 -27.32 4.78
C VAL A 438 17.33 -27.68 3.32
N LEU A 439 17.34 -26.68 2.43
CA LEU A 439 17.04 -26.79 1.00
C LEU A 439 18.20 -26.21 0.16
N PRO A 440 19.24 -27.00 -0.17
CA PRO A 440 20.42 -26.52 -0.89
C PRO A 440 20.16 -26.00 -2.31
N GLU A 441 19.03 -26.37 -2.90
CA GLU A 441 18.55 -25.89 -4.20
C GLU A 441 18.08 -24.42 -4.16
N PHE A 442 17.76 -23.87 -2.99
CA PHE A 442 17.27 -22.49 -2.84
C PHE A 442 18.25 -21.44 -3.38
N SER A 443 17.73 -20.51 -4.20
CA SER A 443 18.46 -19.33 -4.65
C SER A 443 17.54 -18.16 -4.92
N VAL A 444 18.10 -16.96 -4.76
CA VAL A 444 17.50 -15.67 -5.13
C VAL A 444 18.47 -14.93 -6.06
N GLN A 445 18.04 -13.82 -6.67
CA GLN A 445 18.85 -13.06 -7.64
C GLN A 445 20.27 -12.69 -7.14
N SER A 446 20.45 -12.53 -5.81
CA SER A 446 21.76 -12.41 -5.18
C SER A 446 22.22 -13.74 -4.57
N GLU A 447 23.36 -14.25 -5.04
CA GLU A 447 24.04 -15.43 -4.46
C GLU A 447 24.52 -15.17 -3.01
N GLU A 448 24.74 -13.91 -2.62
CA GLU A 448 25.09 -13.56 -1.23
C GLU A 448 23.86 -13.68 -0.32
N LEU A 449 22.70 -13.12 -0.73
CA LEU A 449 21.45 -13.30 0.01
C LEU A 449 20.99 -14.76 0.04
N SER A 450 21.28 -15.54 -1.01
CA SER A 450 20.95 -16.96 -1.08
C SER A 450 21.63 -17.79 0.02
N GLU A 451 22.80 -17.37 0.53
CA GLU A 451 23.51 -17.99 1.65
C GLU A 451 23.08 -17.44 3.03
N THR A 452 22.34 -16.33 3.09
CA THR A 452 22.03 -15.63 4.37
C THR A 452 20.55 -15.46 4.68
N ILE A 453 19.63 -15.61 3.73
CA ILE A 453 18.18 -15.62 3.99
C ILE A 453 17.86 -16.76 4.95
N THR A 454 17.19 -16.43 6.06
CA THR A 454 16.79 -17.37 7.10
C THR A 454 15.40 -17.97 6.85
N ILE A 455 15.05 -19.02 7.59
CA ILE A 455 13.69 -19.59 7.60
C ILE A 455 12.64 -18.53 7.93
N ALA A 456 12.88 -17.66 8.91
CA ALA A 456 11.96 -16.57 9.28
C ALA A 456 11.81 -15.53 8.16
N ASN A 457 12.88 -15.24 7.39
CA ASN A 457 12.80 -14.29 6.27
C ASN A 457 11.83 -14.72 5.16
N LEU A 458 11.59 -16.02 4.99
CA LEU A 458 10.59 -16.52 4.02
C LEU A 458 9.13 -16.25 4.45
N ALA A 459 8.88 -15.99 5.74
CA ALA A 459 7.53 -15.88 6.30
C ALA A 459 7.19 -14.49 6.88
N CYS A 460 8.17 -13.59 7.00
CA CYS A 460 7.99 -12.27 7.63
C CYS A 460 7.43 -11.16 6.73
N ALA A 461 7.28 -11.41 5.41
CA ALA A 461 6.98 -10.36 4.40
C ALA A 461 7.90 -9.12 4.47
N CYS A 462 9.12 -9.29 5.00
CA CYS A 462 10.03 -8.22 5.43
C CYS A 462 11.33 -8.16 4.61
N THR A 463 11.37 -8.80 3.43
CA THR A 463 12.57 -8.97 2.61
C THR A 463 12.66 -8.02 1.41
N GLY A 464 11.67 -7.16 1.20
CA GLY A 464 11.61 -6.27 0.04
C GLY A 464 11.21 -6.95 -1.27
N VAL A 465 10.69 -8.18 -1.25
CA VAL A 465 10.31 -8.94 -2.46
C VAL A 465 8.84 -8.69 -2.83
N PRO A 466 8.55 -8.10 -4.01
CA PRO A 466 7.20 -7.69 -4.37
C PRO A 466 6.26 -8.86 -4.72
N ARG A 467 4.97 -8.53 -4.76
CA ARG A 467 3.89 -9.41 -5.22
C ARG A 467 3.98 -9.63 -6.74
N ARG A 468 3.93 -10.89 -7.18
CA ARG A 468 4.02 -11.28 -8.61
C ARG A 468 2.99 -12.38 -8.92
N ASP A 469 1.71 -12.05 -8.80
CA ASP A 469 0.63 -13.04 -8.88
C ASP A 469 0.18 -13.35 -10.33
N LEU A 470 0.37 -12.44 -11.30
CA LEU A 470 0.01 -12.70 -12.70
C LEU A 470 0.77 -13.91 -13.28
N GLU A 471 2.05 -14.09 -12.93
CA GLU A 471 2.84 -15.27 -13.31
C GLU A 471 2.25 -16.58 -12.78
N LEU A 472 1.63 -16.56 -11.59
CA LEU A 472 0.99 -17.73 -10.99
C LEU A 472 -0.31 -18.08 -11.72
N ILE A 473 -1.07 -17.06 -12.12
CA ILE A 473 -2.43 -17.21 -12.67
C ILE A 473 -2.40 -17.46 -14.19
N PHE A 474 -1.44 -16.90 -14.93
CA PHE A 474 -1.26 -17.13 -16.37
C PHE A 474 -0.46 -18.41 -16.71
N ASN A 475 0.16 -19.07 -15.73
CA ASN A 475 0.88 -20.34 -15.95
C ASN A 475 0.36 -21.47 -15.03
N ALA A 476 -0.84 -21.31 -14.46
CA ALA A 476 -1.36 -22.10 -13.35
C ALA A 476 -1.41 -23.62 -13.61
N ASN A 477 -1.62 -24.03 -14.88
CA ASN A 477 -1.68 -25.44 -15.28
C ASN A 477 -0.31 -26.13 -15.43
N ASP A 478 0.76 -25.36 -15.65
CA ASP A 478 2.11 -25.88 -15.97
C ASP A 478 3.12 -25.71 -14.82
N LEU A 479 2.87 -24.81 -13.86
CA LEU A 479 3.73 -24.58 -12.69
C LEU A 479 3.69 -25.74 -11.67
N THR A 480 4.87 -26.14 -11.18
CA THR A 480 5.00 -27.02 -10.01
C THR A 480 5.45 -26.27 -8.75
N ALA A 481 5.34 -26.91 -7.60
CA ALA A 481 5.87 -26.39 -6.33
C ALA A 481 7.39 -26.09 -6.39
N GLU A 482 8.14 -26.91 -7.12
CA GLU A 482 9.56 -26.68 -7.39
C GLU A 482 9.80 -25.48 -8.32
N ASP A 483 8.94 -25.23 -9.33
CA ASP A 483 9.06 -24.03 -10.18
C ASP A 483 8.80 -22.74 -9.40
N ILE A 484 7.92 -22.75 -8.38
CA ILE A 484 7.75 -21.61 -7.46
C ILE A 484 9.04 -21.30 -6.69
N ILE A 485 9.75 -22.33 -6.21
CA ILE A 485 11.01 -22.17 -5.47
C ILE A 485 12.11 -21.66 -6.41
N ASP A 486 12.25 -22.27 -7.60
CA ASP A 486 13.24 -21.89 -8.61
C ASP A 486 12.96 -20.46 -9.16
N SER A 487 11.71 -20.00 -9.20
CA SER A 487 11.32 -18.67 -9.71
C SER A 487 12.01 -17.52 -8.97
N LEU A 488 12.21 -17.66 -7.64
CA LEU A 488 12.80 -16.65 -6.76
C LEU A 488 14.23 -16.26 -7.19
N ALA A 489 14.94 -17.13 -7.92
CA ALA A 489 16.25 -16.84 -8.51
C ALA A 489 16.22 -15.64 -9.49
N THR A 490 15.04 -15.23 -9.96
CA THR A 490 14.86 -14.08 -10.87
C THR A 490 14.39 -12.81 -10.16
N PHE A 491 13.78 -12.92 -8.98
CA PHE A 491 13.02 -11.83 -8.34
C PHE A 491 13.96 -10.70 -7.88
N GLN A 492 13.57 -9.46 -8.19
CA GLN A 492 14.24 -8.27 -7.66
C GLN A 492 13.76 -7.99 -6.23
N PHE A 493 14.67 -7.50 -5.40
CA PHE A 493 14.41 -7.06 -4.03
C PHE A 493 14.45 -5.53 -4.07
N PHE A 494 13.34 -4.87 -3.69
CA PHE A 494 13.15 -3.42 -3.81
C PHE A 494 13.64 -2.62 -2.59
N THR A 495 13.68 -3.23 -1.41
CA THR A 495 14.08 -2.61 -0.15
C THR A 495 15.09 -3.47 0.62
N GLU A 496 15.73 -2.90 1.63
CA GLU A 496 16.48 -3.66 2.64
C GLU A 496 15.53 -4.49 3.53
N PHE A 497 16.10 -5.40 4.33
CA PHE A 497 15.33 -6.30 5.18
C PHE A 497 14.80 -5.55 6.42
N GLY A 498 13.49 -5.63 6.66
CA GLY A 498 12.79 -4.91 7.72
C GLY A 498 12.41 -3.46 7.37
N GLU A 499 12.77 -2.97 6.17
CA GLU A 499 12.50 -1.59 5.75
C GLU A 499 11.01 -1.36 5.43
N ALA A 500 10.41 -2.24 4.63
CA ALA A 500 9.00 -2.17 4.23
C ALA A 500 8.35 -3.56 4.19
N PHE A 501 7.05 -3.63 4.45
CA PHE A 501 6.25 -4.82 4.18
C PHE A 501 6.08 -5.00 2.67
N GLN A 502 6.49 -6.16 2.16
CA GLN A 502 6.41 -6.54 0.76
C GLN A 502 5.90 -7.97 0.67
N TYR A 503 4.70 -8.13 0.12
CA TYR A 503 3.92 -9.36 0.22
C TYR A 503 4.17 -10.30 -0.96
N SER A 504 4.86 -11.42 -0.71
CA SER A 504 5.17 -12.43 -1.72
C SER A 504 4.55 -13.79 -1.39
N ASN A 505 3.64 -14.26 -2.24
CA ASN A 505 3.09 -15.62 -2.15
C ASN A 505 4.18 -16.69 -2.37
N GLN A 506 5.12 -16.44 -3.28
CA GLN A 506 6.22 -17.35 -3.61
C GLN A 506 7.19 -17.58 -2.44
N LEU A 507 7.50 -16.54 -1.66
CA LEU A 507 8.33 -16.70 -0.45
C LEU A 507 7.64 -17.56 0.62
N VAL A 508 6.37 -17.29 0.94
CA VAL A 508 5.65 -18.04 1.99
C VAL A 508 5.34 -19.47 1.54
N ALA A 509 5.07 -19.69 0.25
CA ALA A 509 5.01 -21.03 -0.33
C ALA A 509 6.35 -21.78 -0.15
N THR A 510 7.47 -21.11 -0.47
CA THR A 510 8.82 -21.65 -0.23
C THR A 510 9.07 -21.96 1.25
N ALA A 511 8.57 -21.14 2.19
CA ALA A 511 8.68 -21.42 3.63
C ALA A 511 8.06 -22.78 4.02
N GLY A 512 6.84 -23.07 3.55
CA GLY A 512 6.17 -24.35 3.79
C GLY A 512 6.80 -25.54 3.06
N TYR A 513 7.37 -25.32 1.87
CA TYR A 513 8.12 -26.36 1.16
C TYR A 513 9.47 -26.65 1.81
N VAL A 514 10.15 -25.65 2.39
CA VAL A 514 11.34 -25.85 3.22
C VAL A 514 10.98 -26.59 4.52
N ALA A 515 9.81 -26.33 5.12
CA ALA A 515 9.29 -27.11 6.25
C ALA A 515 9.05 -28.58 5.87
N ALA A 516 8.52 -28.85 4.68
CA ALA A 516 8.37 -30.20 4.14
C ALA A 516 9.72 -30.90 3.90
N ALA A 517 10.74 -30.18 3.43
CA ALA A 517 12.11 -30.68 3.28
C ALA A 517 12.75 -31.01 4.64
N ALA A 518 12.59 -30.16 5.66
CA ALA A 518 13.05 -30.41 7.03
C ALA A 518 12.43 -31.67 7.65
N ASN A 519 11.16 -31.95 7.34
CA ASN A 519 10.46 -33.18 7.73
C ASN A 519 10.80 -34.41 6.83
N GLY A 520 11.71 -34.25 5.87
CA GLY A 520 12.26 -35.34 5.05
C GLY A 520 11.62 -35.54 3.68
N GLY A 521 10.94 -34.54 3.11
CA GLY A 521 10.54 -34.52 1.70
C GLY A 521 11.74 -34.51 0.74
N GLU A 522 11.57 -35.04 -0.48
CA GLU A 522 12.57 -34.98 -1.55
C GLU A 522 12.19 -33.87 -2.56
N TYR A 523 13.18 -33.11 -3.06
CA TYR A 523 12.96 -32.12 -4.13
C TYR A 523 12.51 -32.82 -5.42
N GLY A 524 11.44 -32.33 -6.05
CA GLY A 524 10.68 -33.02 -7.09
C GLY A 524 9.49 -33.83 -6.56
N GLN A 525 9.18 -33.74 -5.27
CA GLN A 525 7.98 -34.27 -4.58
C GLN A 525 7.48 -33.34 -3.46
N ILE A 526 7.86 -32.06 -3.45
CA ILE A 526 7.73 -31.23 -2.24
C ILE A 526 6.29 -30.83 -1.92
N PHE A 527 5.43 -30.77 -2.94
CA PHE A 527 3.97 -30.62 -2.83
C PHE A 527 3.31 -31.76 -2.04
N ASP A 528 3.54 -33.01 -2.43
CA ASP A 528 3.03 -34.21 -1.74
C ASP A 528 3.56 -34.28 -0.29
N ALA A 529 4.82 -33.86 -0.08
CA ALA A 529 5.44 -33.82 1.23
C ALA A 529 4.82 -32.76 2.14
N TYR A 530 4.51 -31.57 1.60
CA TYR A 530 3.80 -30.50 2.33
C TYR A 530 2.38 -30.91 2.71
N GLN A 531 1.59 -31.47 1.79
CA GLN A 531 0.26 -32.01 2.10
C GLN A 531 0.33 -33.06 3.23
N THR A 532 1.28 -34.00 3.13
CA THR A 532 1.51 -35.03 4.14
C THR A 532 1.89 -34.43 5.50
N LEU A 533 2.72 -33.38 5.52
CA LEU A 533 3.13 -32.65 6.71
C LEU A 533 1.93 -31.99 7.40
N MET A 534 1.12 -31.21 6.66
CA MET A 534 -0.04 -30.50 7.21
C MET A 534 -1.10 -31.46 7.77
N HIS A 535 -1.42 -32.53 7.05
CA HIS A 535 -2.32 -33.57 7.55
C HIS A 535 -1.79 -34.23 8.83
N THR A 536 -0.53 -34.67 8.82
CA THR A 536 0.06 -35.41 9.95
C THR A 536 0.25 -34.55 11.21
N ARG A 537 0.46 -33.23 11.08
CA ARG A 537 0.83 -32.33 12.19
C ARG A 537 -0.29 -31.43 12.69
N LEU A 538 -1.23 -31.00 11.84
CA LEU A 538 -2.25 -30.01 12.19
C LEU A 538 -3.68 -30.48 11.92
N ILE A 539 -3.99 -30.88 10.67
CA ILE A 539 -5.38 -31.14 10.25
C ILE A 539 -5.95 -32.40 10.93
N ASP A 540 -5.24 -33.54 10.84
CA ASP A 540 -5.73 -34.79 11.44
C ASP A 540 -5.75 -34.74 12.99
N PRO A 541 -4.76 -34.13 13.69
CA PRO A 541 -4.80 -33.98 15.16
C PRO A 541 -5.89 -33.04 15.70
N LEU A 542 -6.40 -32.10 14.89
CA LEU A 542 -7.53 -31.22 15.23
C LEU A 542 -8.89 -31.78 14.80
N GLU A 543 -8.93 -33.02 14.30
CA GLU A 543 -10.13 -33.66 13.70
C GLU A 543 -10.81 -32.83 12.58
N MET A 544 -10.05 -31.95 11.89
CA MET A 544 -10.51 -31.07 10.79
C MET A 544 -10.83 -31.88 9.51
N SER A 545 -11.91 -32.65 9.56
CA SER A 545 -12.25 -33.71 8.61
C SER A 545 -12.86 -33.25 7.27
N ARG A 546 -13.10 -31.94 7.13
CA ARG A 546 -13.58 -31.27 5.91
C ARG A 546 -12.54 -30.29 5.35
N THR A 547 -11.31 -30.35 5.86
CA THR A 547 -10.19 -29.53 5.43
C THR A 547 -9.26 -30.33 4.51
N VAL A 548 -8.97 -29.78 3.34
CA VAL A 548 -8.07 -30.38 2.33
C VAL A 548 -7.18 -29.33 1.69
N ILE A 549 -6.10 -29.79 1.05
CA ILE A 549 -5.18 -28.97 0.26
C ILE A 549 -5.35 -29.36 -1.20
N SER A 550 -5.27 -28.38 -2.11
CA SER A 550 -5.48 -28.49 -3.56
C SER A 550 -6.93 -28.51 -4.03
N LEU A 551 -7.15 -27.97 -5.24
CA LEU A 551 -8.44 -27.98 -5.92
C LEU A 551 -8.96 -29.40 -6.18
N ASP A 552 -8.08 -30.30 -6.66
CA ASP A 552 -8.46 -31.67 -7.05
C ASP A 552 -9.02 -32.49 -5.86
N SER A 553 -8.61 -32.16 -4.62
CA SER A 553 -9.06 -32.82 -3.39
C SER A 553 -10.51 -32.55 -2.99
N ILE A 554 -11.17 -31.50 -3.51
CA ILE A 554 -12.58 -31.21 -3.16
C ILE A 554 -13.56 -32.18 -3.84
N ALA A 555 -13.12 -32.92 -4.86
CA ALA A 555 -13.96 -33.79 -5.69
C ALA A 555 -14.60 -34.99 -4.95
N ASP A 556 -14.15 -35.30 -3.73
CA ASP A 556 -14.75 -36.32 -2.84
C ASP A 556 -15.88 -35.77 -1.93
N TYR A 557 -16.26 -34.48 -2.05
CA TYR A 557 -17.23 -33.81 -1.17
C TYR A 557 -18.46 -33.24 -1.90
N ASP A 558 -19.65 -33.39 -1.30
CA ASP A 558 -20.95 -32.95 -1.86
C ASP A 558 -21.40 -31.53 -1.41
N ASN A 559 -20.78 -30.94 -0.37
CA ASN A 559 -21.12 -29.60 0.16
C ASN A 559 -19.89 -28.68 0.04
N VAL A 560 -19.76 -28.08 -1.14
CA VAL A 560 -18.70 -27.16 -1.53
C VAL A 560 -19.38 -26.00 -2.26
N ALA A 561 -18.97 -24.76 -1.98
CA ALA A 561 -19.49 -23.60 -2.67
C ALA A 561 -18.84 -23.42 -4.05
N THR A 562 -19.60 -22.89 -5.00
CA THR A 562 -19.08 -22.45 -6.30
C THR A 562 -18.40 -21.08 -6.14
N SER A 563 -17.30 -20.88 -6.86
CA SER A 563 -16.55 -19.62 -6.96
C SER A 563 -17.39 -18.54 -7.66
N HIS A 564 -17.36 -17.30 -7.18
CA HIS A 564 -17.97 -16.16 -7.88
C HIS A 564 -16.98 -15.00 -7.96
N GLY A 565 -16.82 -14.42 -9.14
CA GLY A 565 -16.10 -13.18 -9.35
C GLY A 565 -17.05 -12.06 -9.76
N MET A 566 -16.58 -10.82 -9.67
CA MET A 566 -17.34 -9.65 -10.13
C MET A 566 -17.14 -9.48 -11.64
N ASP A 567 -18.22 -9.22 -12.39
CA ASP A 567 -18.07 -8.73 -13.77
C ASP A 567 -17.83 -7.21 -13.79
N ILE A 568 -17.65 -6.63 -14.98
CA ILE A 568 -17.31 -5.20 -15.13
C ILE A 568 -18.41 -4.22 -14.73
N TYR A 569 -19.59 -4.70 -14.31
CA TYR A 569 -20.67 -3.89 -13.73
C TYR A 569 -20.85 -4.13 -12.22
N ASP A 570 -19.87 -4.78 -11.58
CA ASP A 570 -19.90 -5.26 -10.19
C ASP A 570 -21.15 -6.11 -9.84
N ASP A 571 -21.74 -6.76 -10.85
CA ASP A 571 -22.67 -7.88 -10.68
C ASP A 571 -21.83 -9.16 -10.39
N PRO A 572 -22.09 -9.90 -9.30
CA PRO A 572 -21.38 -11.15 -9.01
C PRO A 572 -21.84 -12.25 -9.97
N ILE A 573 -20.90 -12.89 -10.68
CA ILE A 573 -21.19 -13.98 -11.61
C ILE A 573 -20.45 -15.28 -11.25
N VAL A 574 -21.04 -16.42 -11.65
CA VAL A 574 -20.48 -17.76 -11.41
C VAL A 574 -19.16 -17.93 -12.17
N ASN A 575 -18.06 -18.08 -11.42
CA ASN A 575 -16.72 -18.27 -11.94
C ASN A 575 -16.36 -19.78 -11.94
N PRO A 576 -15.81 -20.36 -13.02
CA PRO A 576 -15.49 -21.80 -13.04
C PRO A 576 -14.41 -22.15 -12.02
N LEU A 577 -14.70 -23.06 -11.09
CA LEU A 577 -13.78 -23.53 -10.04
C LEU A 577 -12.37 -23.93 -10.52
N SER A 578 -12.19 -24.23 -11.80
CA SER A 578 -10.88 -24.46 -12.43
C SER A 578 -9.92 -23.27 -12.36
N VAL A 579 -10.39 -22.01 -12.25
CA VAL A 579 -9.49 -20.85 -12.14
C VAL A 579 -8.70 -20.86 -10.83
N GLU A 580 -9.24 -21.46 -9.77
CA GLU A 580 -8.61 -21.51 -8.45
C GLU A 580 -7.34 -22.39 -8.42
N VAL A 581 -7.04 -23.15 -9.49
CA VAL A 581 -5.88 -24.04 -9.59
C VAL A 581 -4.54 -23.30 -9.46
N PHE A 582 -4.51 -21.97 -9.69
CA PHE A 582 -3.34 -21.12 -9.45
C PHE A 582 -2.80 -21.21 -8.00
N ALA A 583 -3.66 -21.58 -7.04
CA ALA A 583 -3.27 -21.73 -5.64
C ALA A 583 -2.44 -23.00 -5.39
N ASP A 584 -2.65 -24.07 -6.16
CA ASP A 584 -2.01 -25.38 -5.95
C ASP A 584 -0.46 -25.31 -5.99
N PRO A 585 0.21 -24.69 -6.99
CA PRO A 585 1.68 -24.56 -6.96
C PRO A 585 2.19 -23.72 -5.78
N ILE A 586 1.40 -22.76 -5.27
CA ILE A 586 1.69 -21.98 -4.06
C ILE A 586 1.01 -22.52 -2.80
N ALA A 587 0.76 -23.84 -2.70
CA ALA A 587 -0.12 -24.40 -1.67
C ALA A 587 0.10 -23.91 -0.22
N PRO A 588 1.33 -23.75 0.31
CA PRO A 588 1.54 -23.24 1.67
C PRO A 588 1.21 -21.75 1.88
N ALA A 589 0.91 -21.03 0.80
CA ALA A 589 0.47 -19.65 0.82
C ALA A 589 -1.05 -19.47 0.58
N GLY A 590 -1.78 -20.46 0.04
CA GLY A 590 -3.18 -20.23 -0.36
C GLY A 590 -4.13 -21.41 -0.64
N ALA A 591 -3.68 -22.66 -0.76
CA ALA A 591 -4.51 -23.74 -1.34
C ALA A 591 -5.36 -24.57 -0.36
N ILE A 592 -5.60 -24.10 0.88
CA ILE A 592 -6.49 -24.80 1.81
C ILE A 592 -7.96 -24.49 1.50
N TRP A 593 -8.74 -25.57 1.34
CA TRP A 593 -10.18 -25.58 1.43
C TRP A 593 -10.59 -26.05 2.83
N SER A 594 -11.50 -25.35 3.49
CA SER A 594 -11.99 -25.69 4.84
C SER A 594 -13.43 -25.19 5.05
N THR A 595 -13.94 -25.33 6.27
CA THR A 595 -15.28 -24.91 6.70
C THR A 595 -15.18 -24.05 7.95
N ALA A 596 -16.22 -23.28 8.29
CA ALA A 596 -16.23 -22.52 9.54
C ALA A 596 -16.17 -23.45 10.78
N THR A 597 -16.81 -24.62 10.72
CA THR A 597 -16.70 -25.67 11.75
C THR A 597 -15.27 -26.16 11.94
N ASP A 598 -14.54 -26.49 10.87
CA ASP A 598 -13.17 -27.01 10.96
C ASP A 598 -12.21 -25.92 11.44
N MET A 599 -12.29 -24.71 10.87
CA MET A 599 -11.42 -23.58 11.27
C MET A 599 -11.63 -23.13 12.72
N SER A 600 -12.81 -23.40 13.32
CA SER A 600 -13.00 -23.20 14.76
C SER A 600 -12.05 -24.06 15.61
N GLN A 601 -11.67 -25.27 15.17
CA GLN A 601 -10.70 -26.12 15.88
C GLN A 601 -9.29 -25.50 15.86
N TYR A 602 -8.93 -24.85 14.76
CA TYR A 602 -7.68 -24.11 14.64
C TYR A 602 -7.67 -22.84 15.50
N LEU A 603 -8.78 -22.08 15.56
CA LEU A 603 -8.95 -20.96 16.48
C LEU A 603 -8.78 -21.37 17.95
N MET A 604 -9.43 -22.46 18.38
CA MET A 604 -9.30 -22.97 19.75
C MET A 604 -7.87 -23.42 20.09
N LEU A 605 -7.10 -23.95 19.11
CA LEU A 605 -5.67 -24.24 19.29
C LEU A 605 -4.85 -22.96 19.50
N MET A 606 -5.19 -21.86 18.83
CA MET A 606 -4.51 -20.57 18.98
C MET A 606 -4.82 -19.95 20.35
N LEU A 607 -6.09 -19.90 20.75
CA LEU A 607 -6.54 -19.39 22.06
C LEU A 607 -5.89 -20.16 23.23
N ASN A 608 -5.88 -21.50 23.16
CA ASN A 608 -5.16 -22.37 24.11
C ASN A 608 -3.62 -22.34 23.99
N GLN A 609 -3.08 -21.43 23.16
CA GLN A 609 -1.64 -21.21 22.97
C GLN A 609 -0.88 -22.50 22.64
N GLY A 610 -1.44 -23.35 21.78
CA GLY A 610 -0.82 -24.57 21.24
C GLY A 610 -1.25 -25.90 21.88
N GLU A 611 -2.22 -25.88 22.79
CA GLU A 611 -2.89 -27.07 23.35
C GLU A 611 -4.24 -27.32 22.67
N THR A 612 -4.62 -28.57 22.44
CA THR A 612 -6.00 -28.90 22.04
C THR A 612 -6.93 -28.88 23.24
N SER A 613 -8.24 -28.76 23.01
CA SER A 613 -9.29 -28.81 24.05
C SER A 613 -9.36 -30.14 24.83
N ASP A 614 -8.76 -31.22 24.31
CA ASP A 614 -8.59 -32.50 25.03
C ASP A 614 -7.29 -32.55 25.89
N GLY A 615 -6.45 -31.52 25.82
CA GLY A 615 -5.23 -31.34 26.62
C GLY A 615 -3.93 -31.90 26.01
N ASP A 616 -3.91 -32.17 24.70
CA ASP A 616 -2.69 -32.59 23.99
C ASP A 616 -2.02 -31.38 23.32
N ARG A 617 -0.73 -31.17 23.62
CA ARG A 617 0.04 -30.04 23.10
C ARG A 617 0.67 -30.35 21.75
N LEU A 618 0.25 -29.65 20.71
CA LEU A 618 0.77 -29.80 19.34
C LEU A 618 1.98 -28.90 19.09
N VAL A 619 1.98 -27.70 19.68
CA VAL A 619 3.05 -26.69 19.54
C VAL A 619 3.28 -25.98 20.88
N SER A 620 4.50 -25.50 21.13
CA SER A 620 4.83 -24.72 22.31
C SER A 620 4.31 -23.29 22.21
N THR A 621 3.93 -22.71 23.35
CA THR A 621 3.58 -21.29 23.47
C THR A 621 4.70 -20.38 22.97
N GLU A 622 5.96 -20.78 23.17
CA GLU A 622 7.16 -20.06 22.72
C GLU A 622 7.24 -20.03 21.18
N SER A 623 7.07 -21.18 20.52
CA SER A 623 7.07 -21.27 19.05
C SER A 623 5.87 -20.57 18.39
N LEU A 624 4.68 -20.54 19.02
CA LEU A 624 3.54 -19.74 18.54
C LEU A 624 3.75 -18.25 18.73
N GLN A 625 4.15 -17.81 19.93
CA GLN A 625 4.39 -16.39 20.22
C GLN A 625 5.53 -15.83 19.35
N ARG A 626 6.49 -16.66 18.91
CA ARG A 626 7.49 -16.24 17.90
C ARG A 626 6.87 -15.92 16.53
N THR A 627 5.75 -16.55 16.16
CA THR A 627 5.00 -16.22 14.94
C THR A 627 4.06 -15.02 15.09
N TRP A 628 3.56 -14.76 16.30
CA TRP A 628 2.78 -13.56 16.64
C TRP A 628 3.64 -12.36 17.07
N GLN A 629 4.96 -12.50 17.10
CA GLN A 629 5.85 -11.39 17.43
C GLN A 629 5.74 -10.32 16.33
N PRO A 630 5.40 -9.06 16.67
CA PRO A 630 5.40 -7.96 15.70
C PRO A 630 6.74 -7.84 14.98
N GLY A 631 6.69 -7.91 13.65
CA GLY A 631 7.82 -7.74 12.75
C GLY A 631 7.73 -6.42 12.00
N VAL A 632 7.63 -6.50 10.67
CA VAL A 632 7.55 -5.32 9.80
C VAL A 632 6.12 -4.75 9.80
N SER A 633 5.99 -3.44 9.65
CA SER A 633 4.70 -2.75 9.68
C SER A 633 3.92 -2.89 8.37
N VAL A 634 2.59 -2.97 8.48
CA VAL A 634 1.63 -3.02 7.36
C VAL A 634 0.81 -1.74 7.31
N SER A 635 0.39 -1.28 8.48
CA SER A 635 -0.26 0.01 8.77
C SER A 635 0.26 0.50 10.13
N ALA A 636 -0.21 1.63 10.64
CA ALA A 636 0.20 2.13 11.96
C ALA A 636 -0.14 1.16 13.10
N ASP A 637 -1.38 0.68 13.16
CA ASP A 637 -1.83 -0.29 14.16
C ASP A 637 -1.55 -1.75 13.80
N ILE A 638 -1.20 -2.06 12.54
CA ILE A 638 -1.01 -3.44 12.06
C ILE A 638 0.46 -3.75 11.76
N ARG A 639 0.99 -4.76 12.43
CA ARG A 639 2.32 -5.34 12.23
C ARG A 639 2.21 -6.76 11.66
N TYR A 640 3.10 -7.15 10.76
CA TYR A 640 3.19 -8.52 10.25
C TYR A 640 4.21 -9.32 11.05
N GLY A 641 3.78 -10.47 11.59
CA GLY A 641 4.63 -11.45 12.25
C GLY A 641 5.19 -12.46 11.26
N LEU A 642 5.19 -13.74 11.62
CA LEU A 642 5.50 -14.83 10.68
C LEU A 642 4.19 -15.45 10.20
N GLY A 643 3.65 -14.93 9.09
CA GLY A 643 2.38 -15.37 8.53
C GLY A 643 1.13 -14.90 9.29
N TRP A 644 1.23 -13.84 10.10
CA TRP A 644 0.13 -13.29 10.90
C TRP A 644 0.09 -11.77 10.81
N LEU A 645 -1.11 -11.18 10.84
CA LEU A 645 -1.32 -9.77 11.17
C LEU A 645 -1.52 -9.65 12.69
N ILE A 646 -0.91 -8.64 13.29
CA ILE A 646 -1.03 -8.27 14.70
C ILE A 646 -1.50 -6.83 14.74
N GLU A 647 -2.75 -6.65 15.12
CA GLU A 647 -3.52 -5.41 15.02
C GLU A 647 -3.80 -4.84 16.41
N ASN A 648 -3.64 -3.53 16.57
CA ASN A 648 -4.02 -2.77 17.76
C ASN A 648 -5.40 -2.12 17.54
N TRP A 649 -6.47 -2.90 17.66
CA TRP A 649 -7.83 -2.38 17.49
C TRP A 649 -8.26 -1.62 18.76
N LYS A 650 -8.20 -0.28 18.74
CA LYS A 650 -8.62 0.57 19.86
C LYS A 650 -7.94 0.23 21.22
N GLY A 651 -6.68 -0.21 21.19
CA GLY A 651 -5.94 -0.66 22.39
C GLY A 651 -6.08 -2.16 22.71
N ILE A 652 -6.92 -2.90 21.99
CA ILE A 652 -7.05 -4.36 22.07
C ILE A 652 -6.15 -5.04 21.03
N GLN A 653 -5.32 -5.99 21.46
CA GLN A 653 -4.55 -6.82 20.54
C GLN A 653 -5.46 -7.86 19.84
N VAL A 654 -5.59 -7.73 18.53
CA VAL A 654 -6.28 -8.69 17.64
C VAL A 654 -5.22 -9.39 16.78
N ILE A 655 -5.10 -10.71 16.92
CA ILE A 655 -4.27 -11.53 16.02
C ILE A 655 -5.16 -12.04 14.89
N ASN A 656 -4.81 -11.75 13.64
CA ASN A 656 -5.68 -12.05 12.50
C ASN A 656 -4.93 -12.42 11.22
N HIS A 657 -5.67 -12.92 10.22
CA HIS A 657 -5.23 -12.95 8.83
C HIS A 657 -6.44 -13.06 7.90
N GLY A 658 -6.52 -12.19 6.88
CA GLY A 658 -7.50 -12.31 5.80
C GLY A 658 -7.10 -13.30 4.70
N GLY A 659 -8.03 -13.68 3.83
CA GLY A 659 -7.80 -14.56 2.71
C GLY A 659 -8.63 -14.17 1.49
N ASN A 660 -8.02 -14.18 0.30
CA ASN A 660 -8.68 -13.96 -0.98
C ASN A 660 -8.14 -14.94 -2.02
N THR A 661 -9.00 -15.40 -2.93
CA THR A 661 -8.68 -16.14 -4.15
C THR A 661 -9.46 -15.56 -5.34
N LEU A 662 -9.66 -16.29 -6.44
CA LEU A 662 -10.37 -15.78 -7.63
C LEU A 662 -11.91 -15.89 -7.55
N GLY A 663 -12.43 -16.36 -6.42
CA GLY A 663 -13.86 -16.28 -6.10
C GLY A 663 -14.24 -16.72 -4.69
N PHE A 664 -13.30 -16.61 -3.74
CA PHE A 664 -13.52 -16.78 -2.31
C PHE A 664 -12.81 -15.69 -1.52
N SER A 665 -13.44 -15.29 -0.41
CA SER A 665 -12.92 -14.31 0.56
C SER A 665 -13.10 -14.87 1.98
N ALA A 666 -12.18 -14.58 2.89
CA ALA A 666 -12.19 -15.12 4.25
C ALA A 666 -11.52 -14.16 5.24
N GLU A 667 -11.92 -14.21 6.50
CA GLU A 667 -11.32 -13.46 7.60
C GLU A 667 -11.27 -14.32 8.86
N LEU A 668 -10.09 -14.46 9.46
CA LEU A 668 -9.87 -15.14 10.74
C LEU A 668 -9.23 -14.17 11.72
N ALA A 669 -9.84 -13.98 12.90
CA ALA A 669 -9.33 -13.11 13.96
C ALA A 669 -9.57 -13.69 15.36
N PHE A 670 -8.68 -13.41 16.31
CA PHE A 670 -8.85 -13.75 17.72
C PHE A 670 -8.18 -12.73 18.66
N VAL A 671 -8.71 -12.63 19.88
CA VAL A 671 -8.26 -11.72 20.94
C VAL A 671 -7.78 -12.56 22.13
N PRO A 672 -6.45 -12.80 22.27
CA PRO A 672 -5.91 -13.74 23.26
C PRO A 672 -6.27 -13.43 24.71
N ASP A 673 -6.35 -12.14 25.08
CA ASP A 673 -6.68 -11.72 26.45
C ASP A 673 -8.18 -11.78 26.77
N ALA A 674 -9.04 -11.88 25.76
CA ALA A 674 -10.49 -12.05 25.91
C ALA A 674 -10.98 -13.51 25.74
N ASP A 675 -10.09 -14.42 25.34
CA ASP A 675 -10.37 -15.83 25.00
C ASP A 675 -11.39 -16.02 23.85
N LEU A 676 -11.53 -15.01 22.98
CA LEU A 676 -12.53 -14.95 21.89
C LEU A 676 -11.91 -15.06 20.50
N GLY A 677 -12.59 -15.72 19.55
CA GLY A 677 -12.18 -15.79 18.15
C GLY A 677 -13.32 -15.98 17.16
N ILE A 678 -13.12 -15.55 15.92
CA ILE A 678 -14.08 -15.61 14.81
C ILE A 678 -13.41 -16.07 13.50
N ILE A 679 -14.13 -16.87 12.73
CA ILE A 679 -13.84 -17.19 11.33
C ILE A 679 -15.08 -16.84 10.48
N VAL A 680 -14.87 -16.13 9.39
CA VAL A 680 -15.89 -15.85 8.36
C VAL A 680 -15.34 -16.27 6.99
N LEU A 681 -16.16 -16.96 6.20
CA LEU A 681 -15.86 -17.42 4.84
C LEU A 681 -16.97 -16.96 3.89
N ALA A 682 -16.65 -16.49 2.69
CA ALA A 682 -17.59 -16.09 1.65
C ALA A 682 -17.15 -16.62 0.28
N ASN A 683 -18.10 -17.00 -0.57
CA ASN A 683 -17.83 -17.50 -1.94
C ASN A 683 -17.99 -16.39 -3.00
N GLN A 684 -17.27 -15.29 -2.79
CA GLN A 684 -17.16 -14.14 -3.67
C GLN A 684 -15.70 -13.66 -3.67
N GLN A 685 -15.22 -13.20 -4.82
CA GLN A 685 -13.90 -12.57 -5.01
C GLN A 685 -13.88 -11.19 -4.33
N TYR A 686 -12.81 -10.87 -3.57
CA TYR A 686 -12.57 -9.55 -2.96
C TYR A 686 -13.77 -8.96 -2.19
N SER A 687 -14.52 -9.81 -1.48
CA SER A 687 -15.68 -9.43 -0.70
C SER A 687 -15.27 -8.75 0.60
N SER A 688 -15.81 -7.55 0.87
CA SER A 688 -15.63 -6.84 2.15
C SER A 688 -16.42 -7.47 3.31
N THR A 689 -17.46 -8.26 3.00
CA THR A 689 -18.38 -8.88 3.96
C THR A 689 -17.70 -9.63 5.11
N PRO A 690 -16.66 -10.47 4.91
CA PRO A 690 -15.97 -11.16 6.00
C PRO A 690 -15.32 -10.21 7.02
N LEU A 691 -14.66 -9.15 6.55
CA LEU A 691 -14.01 -8.15 7.41
C LEU A 691 -15.06 -7.29 8.14
N ALA A 692 -16.12 -6.90 7.44
CA ALA A 692 -17.22 -6.14 8.04
C ALA A 692 -17.89 -6.92 9.20
N VAL A 693 -18.14 -8.22 8.99
CA VAL A 693 -18.73 -9.10 10.02
C VAL A 693 -17.76 -9.34 11.18
N ARG A 694 -16.45 -9.43 10.93
CA ARG A 694 -15.41 -9.49 11.99
C ARG A 694 -15.37 -8.21 12.82
N THR A 695 -15.41 -7.05 12.17
CA THR A 695 -15.41 -5.74 12.84
C THR A 695 -16.68 -5.58 13.68
N ARG A 696 -17.85 -5.91 13.12
CA ARG A 696 -19.12 -5.84 13.85
C ARG A 696 -19.17 -6.78 15.06
N PHE A 697 -18.56 -7.96 14.97
CA PHE A 697 -18.43 -8.85 16.13
C PHE A 697 -17.62 -8.20 17.27
N LEU A 698 -16.47 -7.58 16.97
CA LEU A 698 -15.65 -6.88 17.98
C LEU A 698 -16.42 -5.71 18.62
N GLU A 699 -17.09 -4.88 17.81
CA GLU A 699 -17.93 -3.78 18.30
C GLU A 699 -19.00 -4.26 19.29
N LEU A 700 -19.75 -5.32 18.94
CA LEU A 700 -20.85 -5.84 19.75
C LEU A 700 -20.39 -6.41 21.09
N VAL A 701 -19.21 -7.05 21.16
CA VAL A 701 -18.66 -7.56 22.44
C VAL A 701 -18.02 -6.46 23.28
N TYR A 702 -17.42 -5.42 22.67
CA TYR A 702 -16.87 -4.26 23.40
C TYR A 702 -17.89 -3.12 23.62
N GLY A 703 -19.15 -3.29 23.20
CA GLY A 703 -20.24 -2.34 23.43
C GLY A 703 -20.10 -1.02 22.66
N GLN A 704 -19.45 -1.06 21.50
CA GLN A 704 -19.27 0.06 20.58
C GLN A 704 -20.54 0.31 19.74
N GLU A 705 -20.63 1.49 19.12
CA GLU A 705 -21.63 1.74 18.06
C GLU A 705 -21.18 1.08 16.73
N GLU A 706 -22.01 1.15 15.68
CA GLU A 706 -21.73 0.48 14.40
C GLU A 706 -20.81 1.34 13.52
N THR A 707 -19.71 0.79 13.01
CA THR A 707 -18.84 1.52 12.06
C THR A 707 -19.52 1.61 10.70
N GLU A 708 -20.24 2.70 10.46
CA GLU A 708 -20.97 2.96 9.21
C GLU A 708 -20.06 3.09 7.97
N VAL A 709 -18.73 3.28 8.11
CA VAL A 709 -17.74 3.27 6.99
C VAL A 709 -17.84 1.99 6.14
N LEU A 710 -18.35 0.91 6.73
CA LEU A 710 -18.61 -0.36 6.08
C LEU A 710 -19.82 -0.33 5.11
N PHE A 711 -20.47 0.81 4.88
CA PHE A 711 -21.56 0.96 3.89
C PHE A 711 -21.44 2.33 3.19
N PRO A 712 -21.40 2.40 1.85
CA PRO A 712 -21.47 3.66 1.11
C PRO A 712 -22.74 4.45 1.47
N SER A 713 -22.64 5.78 1.60
CA SER A 713 -23.82 6.59 1.88
C SER A 713 -24.74 6.71 0.67
N ASP A 714 -26.00 7.13 0.89
CA ASP A 714 -26.96 7.43 -0.18
C ASP A 714 -26.49 8.57 -1.10
N ILE A 715 -25.44 9.34 -0.72
CA ILE A 715 -24.83 10.40 -1.53
C ILE A 715 -23.72 9.81 -2.39
N ASP A 716 -22.70 9.20 -1.78
CA ASP A 716 -21.55 8.60 -2.49
C ASP A 716 -22.03 7.57 -3.52
N ARG A 717 -23.00 6.73 -3.15
CA ARG A 717 -23.62 5.74 -4.02
C ARG A 717 -24.37 6.37 -5.22
N THR A 718 -24.73 7.65 -5.18
CA THR A 718 -25.27 8.38 -6.34
C THR A 718 -24.17 8.89 -7.27
N GLU A 719 -23.04 9.33 -6.72
CA GLU A 719 -21.88 9.82 -7.47
C GLU A 719 -21.16 8.67 -8.17
N ILE A 720 -20.91 7.58 -7.43
CA ILE A 720 -20.44 6.29 -7.94
C ILE A 720 -21.38 5.75 -9.03
N GLU A 721 -22.72 5.78 -8.84
CA GLU A 721 -23.70 5.39 -9.87
C GLU A 721 -23.62 6.25 -11.16
N GLU A 722 -23.14 7.50 -11.11
CA GLU A 722 -22.99 8.37 -12.28
C GLU A 722 -21.62 8.16 -12.98
N ASP A 723 -20.51 8.05 -12.22
CA ASP A 723 -19.16 7.73 -12.73
C ASP A 723 -19.09 6.35 -13.39
N GLU A 724 -19.62 5.32 -12.70
CA GLU A 724 -19.78 3.97 -13.24
C GLU A 724 -20.56 4.01 -14.55
N GLN A 725 -21.68 4.76 -14.60
CA GLN A 725 -22.52 4.82 -15.78
C GLN A 725 -21.84 5.54 -16.95
N GLU A 726 -20.99 6.56 -16.74
CA GLU A 726 -20.16 7.12 -17.81
C GLU A 726 -19.09 6.13 -18.28
N PHE A 727 -18.40 5.46 -17.36
CA PHE A 727 -17.45 4.40 -17.72
C PHE A 727 -18.12 3.31 -18.56
N TYR A 728 -19.29 2.82 -18.16
CA TYR A 728 -20.08 1.81 -18.88
C TYR A 728 -20.56 2.29 -20.25
N ASP A 729 -21.04 3.54 -20.39
CA ASP A 729 -21.43 4.12 -21.68
C ASP A 729 -20.22 4.33 -22.62
N SER A 730 -18.99 4.34 -22.10
CA SER A 730 -17.75 4.33 -22.89
C SER A 730 -17.42 2.98 -23.55
N LEU A 731 -18.01 1.87 -23.09
CA LEU A 731 -17.62 0.50 -23.48
C LEU A 731 -18.28 0.03 -24.77
N VAL A 732 -17.47 -0.51 -25.68
CA VAL A 732 -17.88 -1.02 -26.99
C VAL A 732 -17.58 -2.53 -27.09
N MET A 733 -18.65 -3.32 -26.94
CA MET A 733 -18.62 -4.79 -26.94
C MET A 733 -18.33 -5.41 -28.32
N GLU A 734 -19.01 -4.95 -29.38
CA GLU A 734 -18.86 -5.51 -30.73
C GLU A 734 -17.48 -5.17 -31.32
N ALA A 735 -16.69 -6.17 -31.68
CA ALA A 735 -15.36 -5.99 -32.26
C ALA A 735 -15.45 -5.35 -33.66
N SER A 736 -14.63 -4.32 -33.90
CA SER A 736 -14.60 -3.66 -35.22
C SER A 736 -13.93 -4.53 -36.29
N ASP A 737 -14.36 -4.42 -37.55
CA ASP A 737 -13.72 -5.11 -38.71
C ASP A 737 -12.18 -4.92 -38.71
N GLU A 738 -11.70 -3.77 -38.24
CA GLU A 738 -10.28 -3.40 -38.17
C GLU A 738 -9.56 -4.08 -37.00
N ALA A 739 -10.14 -4.07 -35.79
CA ALA A 739 -9.62 -4.80 -34.64
C ALA A 739 -9.60 -6.32 -34.88
N VAL A 740 -10.59 -6.86 -35.59
CA VAL A 740 -10.62 -8.27 -35.99
C VAL A 740 -9.50 -8.61 -36.98
N GLU A 741 -9.21 -7.75 -37.97
CA GLU A 741 -8.10 -7.96 -38.92
C GLU A 741 -6.71 -7.74 -38.28
N GLN A 742 -6.58 -6.82 -37.32
CA GLN A 742 -5.29 -6.46 -36.70
C GLN A 742 -4.95 -7.29 -35.47
N PHE A 743 -5.88 -7.50 -34.53
CA PHE A 743 -5.57 -8.04 -33.20
C PHE A 743 -5.79 -9.55 -33.06
N THR A 744 -6.69 -10.19 -33.82
CA THR A 744 -6.91 -11.66 -33.68
C THR A 744 -5.68 -12.50 -34.07
N GLY A 745 -5.34 -13.51 -33.26
CA GLY A 745 -4.19 -14.38 -33.44
C GLY A 745 -3.57 -14.86 -32.12
N THR A 746 -2.50 -15.64 -32.22
CA THR A 746 -1.69 -16.08 -31.07
C THR A 746 -0.58 -15.08 -30.81
N TYR A 747 -0.36 -14.77 -29.53
CA TYR A 747 0.73 -13.98 -28.99
C TYR A 747 1.49 -14.80 -27.95
N THR A 748 2.73 -14.41 -27.67
CA THR A 748 3.60 -15.08 -26.68
C THR A 748 4.31 -14.07 -25.80
N SER A 749 4.47 -14.41 -24.53
CA SER A 749 5.31 -13.73 -23.54
C SER A 749 6.34 -14.72 -23.00
N ASP A 750 7.58 -14.28 -22.79
CA ASP A 750 8.63 -15.09 -22.14
C ASP A 750 8.32 -15.35 -20.63
N VAL A 751 7.28 -14.71 -20.07
CA VAL A 751 6.92 -14.76 -18.64
C VAL A 751 5.48 -15.19 -18.39
N LEU A 752 4.52 -14.75 -19.22
CA LEU A 752 3.08 -15.06 -19.07
C LEU A 752 2.53 -16.05 -20.13
N GLY A 753 3.40 -16.79 -20.82
CA GLY A 753 2.97 -17.90 -21.68
C GLY A 753 2.32 -17.49 -23.01
N GLU A 754 1.28 -18.23 -23.41
CA GLU A 754 0.52 -18.01 -24.66
C GLU A 754 -0.73 -17.16 -24.40
N LEU A 755 -1.07 -16.28 -25.33
CA LEU A 755 -2.32 -15.51 -25.32
C LEU A 755 -2.98 -15.59 -26.69
N VAL A 756 -4.18 -16.16 -26.75
CA VAL A 756 -4.96 -16.26 -27.98
C VAL A 756 -6.08 -15.21 -27.98
N ILE A 757 -5.98 -14.26 -28.90
CA ILE A 757 -7.03 -13.28 -29.15
C ILE A 757 -7.92 -13.78 -30.29
N SER A 758 -9.21 -13.97 -30.00
CA SER A 758 -10.19 -14.52 -30.95
C SER A 758 -11.47 -13.68 -31.03
N VAL A 759 -12.43 -14.11 -31.86
CA VAL A 759 -13.79 -13.56 -31.91
C VAL A 759 -14.78 -14.69 -31.65
N ASP A 760 -15.78 -14.43 -30.81
CA ASP A 760 -16.76 -15.40 -30.34
C ASP A 760 -17.98 -15.55 -31.29
N ASP A 761 -19.07 -16.18 -30.81
CA ASP A 761 -20.34 -16.32 -31.55
C ASP A 761 -21.23 -15.05 -31.46
N ASN A 762 -21.01 -14.14 -30.49
CA ASN A 762 -21.66 -12.83 -30.36
C ASN A 762 -21.03 -11.78 -31.29
N GLY A 763 -19.71 -11.82 -31.48
CA GLY A 763 -18.92 -10.84 -32.24
C GLY A 763 -18.00 -9.99 -31.38
N GLU A 764 -17.73 -10.41 -30.14
CA GLU A 764 -16.85 -9.75 -29.18
C GLU A 764 -15.40 -10.25 -29.39
N LEU A 765 -14.38 -9.46 -29.03
CA LEU A 765 -13.03 -10.03 -28.86
C LEU A 765 -13.00 -10.86 -27.58
N VAL A 766 -12.18 -11.92 -27.55
CA VAL A 766 -11.97 -12.74 -26.35
C VAL A 766 -10.48 -13.01 -26.18
N ALA A 767 -9.97 -12.79 -24.96
CA ALA A 767 -8.68 -13.28 -24.51
C ALA A 767 -8.83 -14.71 -23.95
N ASP A 768 -7.94 -15.60 -24.35
CA ASP A 768 -7.84 -16.99 -23.90
C ASP A 768 -6.36 -17.29 -23.58
N THR A 769 -6.04 -17.56 -22.31
CA THR A 769 -4.67 -17.94 -21.89
C THR A 769 -4.48 -19.46 -21.90
N GLY A 770 -5.58 -20.20 -21.68
CA GLY A 770 -5.59 -21.63 -21.35
C GLY A 770 -6.11 -21.91 -19.94
N GLU A 771 -5.85 -21.00 -19.00
CA GLU A 771 -6.26 -21.03 -17.59
C GLU A 771 -7.65 -20.38 -17.42
N PHE A 772 -7.84 -19.23 -18.07
CA PHE A 772 -9.10 -18.50 -18.07
C PHE A 772 -9.39 -17.86 -19.44
N GLN A 773 -10.64 -17.43 -19.62
CA GLN A 773 -11.13 -16.71 -20.79
C GLN A 773 -11.95 -15.52 -20.33
N SER A 774 -11.76 -14.35 -20.93
CA SER A 774 -12.58 -13.16 -20.65
C SER A 774 -12.85 -12.39 -21.95
N PRO A 775 -14.08 -11.88 -22.18
CA PRO A 775 -14.36 -11.01 -23.32
C PRO A 775 -13.63 -9.67 -23.16
N LEU A 776 -13.26 -9.08 -24.29
CA LEU A 776 -12.49 -7.85 -24.38
C LEU A 776 -13.34 -6.76 -25.05
N TRP A 777 -13.70 -5.73 -24.28
CA TRP A 777 -14.48 -4.59 -24.75
C TRP A 777 -13.58 -3.35 -24.91
N LEU A 778 -13.74 -2.63 -26.01
CA LEU A 778 -13.00 -1.40 -26.30
C LEU A 778 -13.58 -0.27 -25.44
N THR A 779 -12.80 0.39 -24.58
CA THR A 779 -13.23 1.68 -24.03
C THR A 779 -13.02 2.77 -25.07
N THR A 780 -13.94 3.75 -25.08
CA THR A 780 -13.89 4.93 -25.94
C THR A 780 -13.82 6.25 -25.17
N ASN A 781 -13.46 6.17 -23.88
CA ASN A 781 -13.06 7.33 -23.06
C ASN A 781 -11.90 8.09 -23.78
N GLU A 782 -11.93 9.42 -23.80
CA GLU A 782 -10.94 10.23 -24.53
C GLU A 782 -9.53 10.20 -23.89
N ASP A 783 -9.42 9.80 -22.60
CA ASP A 783 -8.16 9.60 -21.85
C ASP A 783 -7.57 8.18 -22.02
N ALA A 784 -8.29 7.28 -22.70
CA ALA A 784 -7.84 5.91 -22.92
C ALA A 784 -6.85 5.81 -24.10
N ASP A 785 -5.85 4.96 -23.97
CA ASP A 785 -4.88 4.73 -25.05
C ASP A 785 -5.59 4.07 -26.25
N PRO A 786 -5.37 4.54 -27.50
CA PRO A 786 -6.05 3.97 -28.66
C PRO A 786 -5.84 2.47 -28.77
N ASN A 787 -6.94 1.71 -28.87
CA ASN A 787 -6.99 0.24 -28.80
C ASN A 787 -6.73 -0.34 -27.40
N THR A 788 -7.11 0.37 -26.34
CA THR A 788 -7.35 -0.21 -25.01
C THR A 788 -8.55 -1.16 -25.04
N TYR A 789 -8.34 -2.40 -24.59
CA TYR A 789 -9.39 -3.39 -24.41
C TYR A 789 -9.44 -3.88 -22.97
N ILE A 790 -10.61 -3.78 -22.33
CA ILE A 790 -10.83 -4.13 -20.94
C ILE A 790 -11.51 -5.51 -20.87
N MET A 791 -11.02 -6.38 -19.98
CA MET A 791 -11.66 -7.64 -19.63
C MET A 791 -13.00 -7.36 -18.96
N SER A 792 -14.09 -7.91 -19.49
CA SER A 792 -15.44 -7.66 -18.96
C SER A 792 -15.92 -8.66 -17.92
N GLN A 793 -15.19 -9.76 -17.71
CA GLN A 793 -15.59 -10.87 -16.84
C GLN A 793 -14.42 -11.37 -15.96
N PRO A 794 -14.71 -12.05 -14.84
CA PRO A 794 -13.73 -12.75 -13.99
C PRO A 794 -12.74 -13.63 -14.76
N PRO A 795 -11.54 -13.89 -14.21
CA PRO A 795 -11.08 -13.53 -12.85
C PRO A 795 -10.53 -12.10 -12.71
N PHE A 796 -10.51 -11.30 -13.78
CA PHE A 796 -9.91 -9.96 -13.80
C PHE A 796 -10.79 -8.95 -14.55
N ALA A 797 -12.07 -8.81 -14.19
CA ALA A 797 -12.88 -7.72 -14.73
C ALA A 797 -12.22 -6.36 -14.45
N GLY A 798 -12.35 -5.41 -15.37
CA GLY A 798 -11.69 -4.10 -15.28
C GLY A 798 -10.20 -4.10 -15.67
N GLN A 799 -9.52 -5.26 -15.74
CA GLN A 799 -8.12 -5.34 -16.16
C GLN A 799 -7.98 -5.14 -17.67
N SER A 800 -7.07 -4.25 -18.07
CA SER A 800 -6.88 -3.84 -19.46
C SER A 800 -5.70 -4.52 -20.17
N PHE A 801 -5.86 -4.77 -21.48
CA PHE A 801 -4.79 -4.90 -22.46
C PHE A 801 -4.69 -3.63 -23.33
N VAL A 802 -3.48 -3.11 -23.54
CA VAL A 802 -3.21 -2.09 -24.58
C VAL A 802 -2.65 -2.78 -25.82
N PHE A 803 -3.26 -2.56 -26.99
CA PHE A 803 -2.80 -3.12 -28.26
C PHE A 803 -2.07 -2.09 -29.12
N GLU A 804 -0.80 -2.36 -29.45
CA GLU A 804 0.01 -1.51 -30.31
C GLU A 804 0.35 -2.17 -31.66
N VAL A 805 0.57 -1.34 -32.68
CA VAL A 805 1.04 -1.78 -34.01
C VAL A 805 2.28 -0.97 -34.39
N ALA A 806 3.44 -1.63 -34.40
CA ALA A 806 4.71 -1.00 -34.70
C ALA A 806 4.89 -0.63 -36.18
N ASP A 807 5.82 0.29 -36.45
CA ASP A 807 6.15 0.85 -37.78
C ASP A 807 6.58 -0.22 -38.82
N ASP A 808 6.95 -1.43 -38.38
CA ASP A 808 7.28 -2.58 -39.23
C ASP A 808 6.16 -3.63 -39.41
N GLY A 809 5.04 -3.47 -38.70
CA GLY A 809 3.88 -4.36 -38.72
C GLY A 809 3.86 -5.41 -37.60
N THR A 810 4.78 -5.36 -36.63
CA THR A 810 4.69 -6.15 -35.39
C THR A 810 3.49 -5.67 -34.57
N VAL A 811 2.75 -6.60 -33.93
CA VAL A 811 1.62 -6.28 -33.04
C VAL A 811 1.94 -6.81 -31.65
N THR A 812 1.69 -5.98 -30.65
CA THR A 812 1.91 -6.29 -29.22
C THR A 812 0.63 -6.09 -28.43
N ALA A 813 0.51 -6.80 -27.31
CA ALA A 813 -0.53 -6.61 -26.31
C ALA A 813 0.13 -6.51 -24.93
N THR A 814 -0.07 -5.42 -24.21
CA THR A 814 0.57 -5.16 -22.90
C THR A 814 -0.47 -5.18 -21.78
N ILE A 815 -0.13 -5.81 -20.65
CA ILE A 815 -0.96 -5.91 -19.43
C ILE A 815 -0.13 -5.53 -18.21
N GLY A 816 -0.77 -4.89 -17.21
CA GLY A 816 -0.09 -4.33 -16.04
C GLY A 816 0.46 -2.93 -16.27
N ALA A 817 1.26 -2.43 -15.31
CA ALA A 817 1.84 -1.09 -15.34
C ALA A 817 3.03 -0.96 -14.36
N GLY A 818 3.90 0.03 -14.58
CA GLY A 818 5.02 0.35 -13.69
C GLY A 818 6.00 -0.83 -13.57
N VAL A 819 6.33 -1.24 -12.35
CA VAL A 819 7.28 -2.35 -12.12
C VAL A 819 6.70 -3.75 -12.39
N VAL A 820 5.42 -3.84 -12.77
CA VAL A 820 4.69 -5.11 -13.02
C VAL A 820 3.94 -5.03 -14.36
N GLU A 821 4.67 -4.72 -15.43
CA GLU A 821 4.18 -4.69 -16.81
C GLU A 821 4.68 -5.91 -17.61
N TYR A 822 3.81 -6.49 -18.45
CA TYR A 822 4.12 -7.63 -19.31
C TYR A 822 3.63 -7.43 -20.75
N THR A 823 4.53 -7.54 -21.71
CA THR A 823 4.21 -7.49 -23.14
C THR A 823 4.12 -8.90 -23.75
N PHE A 824 3.05 -9.17 -24.49
CA PHE A 824 2.92 -10.30 -25.41
C PHE A 824 3.18 -9.84 -26.85
N THR A 825 3.92 -10.62 -27.64
CA THR A 825 4.21 -10.35 -29.06
C THR A 825 3.54 -11.37 -29.97
N LYS A 826 2.93 -10.91 -31.07
CA LYS A 826 2.21 -11.74 -32.06
C LYS A 826 3.12 -12.57 -32.98
N GLU A 827 2.71 -13.79 -33.34
CA GLU A 827 3.42 -14.71 -34.26
C GLU A 827 3.35 -14.36 -35.78
#